data_AF-A0AA38HPX9-F1
#
_entry.id   AF-A0AA38HPX9-F1
#
_cell.length_a   1.000
_cell.length_b   1.000
_cell.length_c   1.000
_cell.angle_alpha   90.00
_cell.angle_beta   90.00
_cell.angle_gamma   90.00
#
_symmetry.space_group_name_H-M   'P 1'
#
loop_
_entity.id
_entity.type
_entity.pdbx_description
1 polymer ?
#
loop_
_entity_poly.entity_id
_entity_poly.type
_entity_poly.pdbx_seq_one_letter_code
_entity_poly.pdbx_strand_id
1 'polypeptide(L)'
;MKTLYIFSLIIISSTLSTHLEKFRLTNEQSNNNIIVNQIIKTQYREFRLIIHIDNTTKEVAKDILDFPSIIFNHDVPLQKLNYYSSREKHLHVTTFTNTSTFKKLLQSDNYIGTSDIIIVLVEVKSLKEFSRELTNSPNLSKSEGIYVVSKHPHVTKIYSICFYCGKISAQLKLLQKVELGKALKTPLNNFEIFSGHELRIIYTDYFPFIYCVDKTVIDREVVCQKAIGWEHDMLEVLSHKLHFTYKLIEVPSKHLSHDGIIKELISGSVDLSIGGLSITHDRYKNLQFSSVFNYEQLGFMFVHQKSFFQRLFTYELFTLNYDFTIAATIVLLSAGVFLVVRNFDQVRLPFGRIFLMFVGSSLEQAFNLSHFRVKYTESTVRVVLISYWFLCIIVNTIFKSKLLALMVSTPTHQITIPEFLEQKYELVIDRSRGSVKLFVDLEEVLLANFPKTYKNNVCEFIDYAASHKALLYGELCRITLHSKVRCPNSTISEKVDTLTTQTVGMDGHAWLFQKDFPFVDQFNVHIRKVISGGLLSSWKQKALLAKNIYIYSKQITSTKNENVIGFSNLERAGGVAVVNYAESVELYTICFYCGDVKGKMTLLQKSSYNQPLDIEFLFSTNFKNFGGHLFKVAYIDYLPYMYCSQKTRLDNITLCNEALGSEFLLLQTLSNYLNFTYQLIETPSDFYDNLVDQVTLKHADFALGGVSATNRRMESLRFADVLRFEPFGLFYVFQKPFLSKLFEYELKNLILELFLLVVMFFLSLLVFFLDKKLKLSLVDIFMIFLKSKYEQSANVKTGDSVIFVSWWIFALIVNVIYRSMLVSLMVQKPVEHVTLQDLVDQGYEIVLQKNTTYMQIFLEPEERLINRSTTLLFDKCEILPYVQTNKALVPAEFAMTFIHKINHCSTDRDTVDIKKFTKEVFSVTPHAWPFRPETPFIDEFNIYIQKLLNGAVLKMWENRVLIEKNIYTFTEKTVPKQEKNVIDFESFLLHFLVYLVLIMMSIFCFLFELLYWWLRGRNSFGATSQNFMLTNANL
;
A
#
# COMPACT_ATOMS: atom_id res chain seq x y z
N MET A 1 17.56 62.15 40.70
CA MET A 1 16.69 63.12 40.03
C MET A 1 15.88 62.34 38.99
N LYS A 2 14.67 61.80 39.19
CA LYS A 2 13.47 62.24 39.96
C LYS A 2 13.10 63.71 39.71
N THR A 3 11.84 63.89 39.25
CA THR A 3 11.01 65.12 39.20
C THR A 3 11.47 66.19 38.20
N LEU A 4 10.75 66.51 37.11
CA LEU A 4 9.36 66.96 37.07
C LEU A 4 8.67 66.58 35.73
N TYR A 5 7.71 65.66 35.82
CA TYR A 5 6.57 65.53 34.92
C TYR A 5 5.45 66.33 35.60
N ILE A 6 4.50 66.87 34.81
CA ILE A 6 3.20 67.40 35.28
C ILE A 6 3.28 68.81 35.89
N PHE A 7 3.06 69.84 35.08
CA PHE A 7 2.08 70.93 35.31
C PHE A 7 2.20 71.94 34.17
N SER A 8 1.09 72.11 33.43
CA SER A 8 0.73 73.24 32.53
C SER A 8 0.32 72.84 31.11
N LEU A 9 -0.53 71.81 31.03
CA LEU A 9 -1.75 71.90 30.22
C LEU A 9 -2.73 72.79 31.00
N ILE A 10 -3.46 73.66 30.29
CA ILE A 10 -4.54 74.58 30.71
C ILE A 10 -4.10 76.07 30.71
N ILE A 11 -4.80 76.86 29.86
CA ILE A 11 -4.81 78.33 29.68
C ILE A 11 -3.54 78.87 28.99
N ILE A 12 -3.52 79.27 27.72
CA ILE A 12 -4.36 80.32 27.11
C ILE A 12 -4.73 79.92 25.67
N SER A 13 -6.02 79.65 25.49
CA SER A 13 -6.73 79.95 24.24
C SER A 13 -7.20 81.40 24.37
N SER A 14 -6.82 82.26 23.43
CA SER A 14 -7.67 83.37 22.96
C SER A 14 -6.97 84.13 21.83
N THR A 15 -7.63 84.17 20.66
CA THR A 15 -7.54 85.21 19.60
C THR A 15 -6.24 85.28 18.78
N LEU A 16 -6.20 85.42 17.45
CA LEU A 16 -7.20 85.64 16.40
C LEU A 16 -6.48 85.25 15.08
N SER A 17 -7.00 84.33 14.27
CA SER A 17 -7.72 84.62 13.01
C SER A 17 -7.15 85.77 12.18
N THR A 18 -6.56 85.46 11.02
CA THR A 18 -7.14 85.73 9.67
C THR A 18 -6.06 85.51 8.60
N HIS A 19 -6.14 84.41 7.86
CA HIS A 19 -5.89 84.35 6.41
C HIS A 19 -5.95 82.89 5.96
N LEU A 20 -7.05 82.53 5.29
CA LEU A 20 -7.10 81.62 4.14
C LEU A 20 -8.58 81.42 3.75
N GLU A 21 -9.19 82.50 3.28
CA GLU A 21 -10.37 82.40 2.42
C GLU A 21 -9.90 82.48 0.97
N LYS A 22 -9.90 81.33 0.27
CA LYS A 22 -10.26 81.15 -1.14
C LYS A 22 -9.75 79.78 -1.63
N PHE A 23 -10.51 78.73 -1.32
CA PHE A 23 -10.71 77.64 -2.27
C PHE A 23 -12.17 77.20 -2.16
N ARG A 24 -12.98 77.73 -3.09
CA ARG A 24 -14.33 77.21 -3.36
C ARG A 24 -14.14 75.88 -4.07
N LEU A 25 -14.27 74.78 -3.35
CA LEU A 25 -14.47 73.45 -3.96
C LEU A 25 -15.85 73.47 -4.64
N THR A 26 -15.86 73.18 -5.93
CA THR A 26 -17.08 73.02 -6.72
C THR A 26 -17.85 71.78 -6.26
N ASN A 27 -19.17 71.91 -6.14
CA ASN A 27 -20.14 70.88 -5.68
C ASN A 27 -20.17 69.56 -6.50
N GLU A 28 -19.20 69.29 -7.38
CA GLU A 28 -19.16 68.09 -8.23
C GLU A 28 -18.44 66.89 -7.60
N GLN A 29 -17.76 67.07 -6.46
CA GLN A 29 -17.05 66.00 -5.74
C GLN A 29 -17.91 65.24 -4.71
N SER A 30 -19.04 65.80 -4.23
CA SER A 30 -19.89 65.14 -3.23
C SER A 30 -20.62 63.88 -3.74
N ASN A 31 -20.75 63.71 -5.06
CA ASN A 31 -21.55 62.63 -5.67
C ASN A 31 -20.81 61.28 -5.76
N ASN A 32 -19.47 61.28 -5.75
CA ASN A 32 -18.68 60.03 -5.76
C ASN A 32 -18.91 59.22 -4.47
N ASN A 33 -19.05 59.93 -3.36
CA ASN A 33 -19.21 59.35 -2.04
C ASN A 33 -20.55 58.63 -1.91
N ILE A 34 -21.58 59.05 -2.64
CA ILE A 34 -22.92 58.46 -2.52
C ILE A 34 -22.93 57.00 -3.01
N ILE A 35 -22.34 56.69 -4.16
CA ILE A 35 -22.35 55.33 -4.72
C ILE A 35 -21.40 54.41 -3.95
N VAL A 36 -20.19 54.88 -3.62
CA VAL A 36 -19.22 54.09 -2.85
C VAL A 36 -19.75 53.85 -1.43
N ASN A 37 -20.32 54.87 -0.78
CA ASN A 37 -21.00 54.70 0.50
C ASN A 37 -22.21 53.78 0.38
N GLN A 38 -22.94 53.79 -0.73
CA GLN A 38 -24.03 52.84 -0.95
C GLN A 38 -23.50 51.41 -1.07
N ILE A 39 -22.42 51.16 -1.83
CA ILE A 39 -21.79 49.84 -1.95
C ILE A 39 -21.30 49.35 -0.58
N ILE A 40 -20.57 50.20 0.16
CA ILE A 40 -20.05 49.87 1.50
C ILE A 40 -21.20 49.60 2.48
N LYS A 41 -22.21 50.49 2.55
CA LYS A 41 -23.33 50.38 3.49
C LYS A 41 -24.22 49.17 3.23
N THR A 42 -24.42 48.83 1.96
CA THR A 42 -25.43 47.82 1.58
C THR A 42 -24.85 46.43 1.38
N GLN A 43 -23.60 46.31 0.90
CA GLN A 43 -23.07 45.03 0.41
C GLN A 43 -21.85 44.52 1.17
N TYR A 44 -20.99 45.42 1.66
CA TYR A 44 -19.71 45.05 2.28
C TYR A 44 -19.55 45.62 3.69
N ARG A 45 -20.65 45.71 4.44
CA ARG A 45 -20.67 46.28 5.79
C ARG A 45 -19.74 45.56 6.77
N GLU A 46 -19.49 44.28 6.55
CA GLU A 46 -18.62 43.43 7.38
C GLU A 46 -17.13 43.49 6.99
N PHE A 47 -16.80 44.12 5.86
CA PHE A 47 -15.43 44.24 5.39
C PHE A 47 -14.74 45.41 6.06
N ARG A 48 -13.47 45.22 6.43
CA ARG A 48 -12.66 46.31 6.96
C ARG A 48 -12.24 47.21 5.80
N LEU A 49 -12.67 48.46 5.84
CA LEU A 49 -12.40 49.42 4.76
C LEU A 49 -10.95 49.92 4.83
N ILE A 50 -10.19 49.68 3.77
CA ILE A 50 -8.85 50.25 3.55
C ILE A 50 -8.96 51.25 2.40
N ILE A 51 -8.75 52.53 2.69
CA ILE A 51 -8.80 53.58 1.69
C ILE A 51 -7.38 53.94 1.30
N HIS A 52 -7.07 53.70 0.03
CA HIS A 52 -5.79 53.94 -0.61
C HIS A 52 -5.80 55.33 -1.25
N ILE A 53 -4.95 56.22 -0.75
CA ILE A 53 -4.98 57.65 -1.05
C ILE A 53 -3.58 58.11 -1.39
N ASP A 54 -3.45 58.94 -2.41
CA ASP A 54 -2.23 59.68 -2.69
C ASP A 54 -2.32 61.10 -2.09
N ASN A 55 -1.19 61.82 -1.99
CA ASN A 55 -1.21 63.19 -1.47
C ASN A 55 -2.11 64.15 -2.28
N THR A 56 -2.47 63.81 -3.52
CA THR A 56 -3.33 64.64 -4.38
C THR A 56 -4.82 64.37 -4.20
N THR A 57 -5.22 63.18 -3.73
CA THR A 57 -6.62 62.79 -3.52
C THR A 57 -7.05 62.81 -2.05
N LYS A 58 -6.17 63.25 -1.14
CA LYS A 58 -6.38 63.35 0.31
C LYS A 58 -7.65 64.11 0.72
N GLU A 59 -8.06 65.14 -0.03
CA GLU A 59 -9.27 65.90 0.28
C GLU A 59 -10.56 65.14 -0.10
N VAL A 60 -10.54 64.36 -1.19
CA VAL A 60 -11.68 63.54 -1.64
C VAL A 60 -11.95 62.41 -0.65
N ALA A 61 -10.89 61.86 -0.04
CA ALA A 61 -11.03 60.79 0.93
C ALA A 61 -11.77 61.22 2.19
N LYS A 62 -11.65 62.48 2.63
CA LYS A 62 -12.27 62.97 3.88
C LYS A 62 -13.79 62.78 3.89
N ASP A 63 -14.42 62.86 2.74
CA ASP A 63 -15.87 62.71 2.60
C ASP A 63 -16.34 61.23 2.57
N ILE A 64 -15.41 60.27 2.48
CA ILE A 64 -15.67 58.83 2.57
C ILE A 64 -15.52 58.35 4.04
N LEU A 65 -14.94 59.16 4.94
CA LEU A 65 -14.49 58.78 6.29
C LEU A 65 -15.57 58.64 7.38
N ASP A 66 -16.85 58.50 7.04
CA ASP A 66 -17.89 58.18 8.03
C ASP A 66 -17.81 56.73 8.56
N PHE A 67 -16.83 55.94 8.10
CA PHE A 67 -16.59 54.55 8.51
C PHE A 67 -15.26 54.38 9.25
N PRO A 68 -15.17 53.45 10.23
CA PRO A 68 -13.90 53.04 10.80
C PRO A 68 -13.04 52.42 9.70
N SER A 69 -12.12 53.23 9.16
CA SER A 69 -11.34 52.92 7.98
C SER A 69 -9.85 53.13 8.23
N ILE A 70 -9.03 52.29 7.61
CA ILE A 70 -7.58 52.47 7.61
C ILE A 70 -7.26 53.31 6.38
N ILE A 71 -6.85 54.56 6.60
CA ILE A 71 -6.33 55.43 5.56
C ILE A 71 -4.88 55.04 5.30
N PHE A 72 -4.63 54.56 4.09
CA PHE A 72 -3.31 54.21 3.61
C PHE A 72 -2.81 55.29 2.64
N ASN A 73 -1.77 56.03 3.04
CA ASN A 73 -1.12 56.99 2.15
C ASN A 73 0.05 56.29 1.42
N HIS A 74 -0.06 56.20 0.10
CA HIS A 74 0.94 55.56 -0.75
C HIS A 74 2.32 56.24 -0.73
N ASP A 75 2.40 57.48 -0.27
CA ASP A 75 3.66 58.24 -0.18
C ASP A 75 4.49 57.90 1.08
N VAL A 76 4.00 56.99 1.94
CA VAL A 76 4.73 56.51 3.12
C VAL A 76 5.63 55.31 2.77
N PRO A 77 6.90 55.27 3.20
CA PRO A 77 7.81 54.16 2.91
C PRO A 77 7.26 52.81 3.41
N LEU A 78 7.23 51.81 2.52
CA LEU A 78 6.74 50.43 2.75
C LEU A 78 7.32 49.74 4.00
N GLN A 79 8.51 50.15 4.44
CA GLN A 79 9.22 49.58 5.59
C GLN A 79 8.57 49.86 6.96
N LYS A 80 7.60 50.79 7.04
CA LYS A 80 6.89 51.14 8.30
C LYS A 80 5.55 50.43 8.48
N LEU A 81 5.21 49.48 7.61
CA LEU A 81 3.90 48.84 7.61
C LEU A 81 3.94 47.58 8.46
N ASN A 82 3.34 47.66 9.64
CA ASN A 82 3.12 46.50 10.47
C ASN A 82 2.12 45.55 9.78
N TYR A 83 2.50 44.28 9.74
CA TYR A 83 1.79 43.14 9.17
C TYR A 83 0.29 43.11 9.55
N TYR A 84 -0.60 42.90 8.57
CA TYR A 84 -2.01 42.57 8.83
C TYR A 84 -2.21 41.05 8.84
N SER A 85 -3.05 40.56 9.74
CA SER A 85 -3.44 39.15 9.84
C SER A 85 -4.24 38.74 8.60
N SER A 86 -3.81 37.66 7.93
CA SER A 86 -4.43 37.12 6.70
C SER A 86 -5.85 36.54 6.88
N ARG A 87 -6.50 36.77 8.03
CA ARG A 87 -7.81 36.20 8.38
C ARG A 87 -8.98 37.19 8.25
N GLU A 88 -8.72 38.50 8.18
CA GLU A 88 -9.76 39.52 8.05
C GLU A 88 -10.05 39.81 6.56
N LYS A 89 -11.33 39.99 6.18
CA LYS A 89 -11.72 40.42 4.83
C LYS A 89 -11.61 41.94 4.73
N HIS A 90 -10.89 42.43 3.73
CA HIS A 90 -10.69 43.87 3.52
C HIS A 90 -11.36 44.34 2.24
N LEU A 91 -11.96 45.53 2.31
CA LEU A 91 -12.43 46.26 1.14
C LEU A 91 -11.45 47.38 0.85
N HIS A 92 -10.65 47.22 -0.19
CA HIS A 92 -9.70 48.22 -0.64
C HIS A 92 -10.39 49.18 -1.61
N VAL A 93 -10.62 50.43 -1.19
CA VAL A 93 -11.10 51.49 -2.09
C VAL A 93 -9.92 52.36 -2.48
N THR A 94 -9.68 52.53 -3.77
CA THR A 94 -8.52 53.24 -4.27
C THR A 94 -8.88 54.23 -5.37
N THR A 95 -8.36 55.45 -5.27
CA THR A 95 -8.48 56.51 -6.28
C THR A 95 -7.12 56.70 -6.93
N PHE A 96 -7.04 56.67 -8.27
CA PHE A 96 -5.75 56.86 -8.94
C PHE A 96 -5.67 58.17 -9.70
N THR A 97 -4.60 58.91 -9.42
CA THR A 97 -4.04 59.90 -10.35
C THR A 97 -2.69 59.43 -10.91
N ASN A 98 -1.93 58.58 -10.19
CA ASN A 98 -0.63 58.03 -10.61
C ASN A 98 -0.58 56.49 -10.50
N THR A 99 -0.60 55.80 -11.63
CA THR A 99 -0.70 54.33 -11.70
C THR A 99 0.58 53.59 -11.31
N SER A 100 1.75 54.24 -11.38
CA SER A 100 3.06 53.62 -11.11
C SER A 100 3.25 53.23 -9.64
N THR A 101 2.71 54.02 -8.71
CA THR A 101 2.80 53.77 -7.26
C THR A 101 1.90 52.61 -6.85
N PHE A 102 0.73 52.47 -7.48
CA PHE A 102 -0.18 51.35 -7.26
C PHE A 102 0.42 50.02 -7.69
N LYS A 103 1.12 49.98 -8.83
CA LYS A 103 1.84 48.78 -9.27
C LYS A 103 2.82 48.27 -8.22
N LYS A 104 3.57 49.16 -7.56
CA LYS A 104 4.50 48.79 -6.47
C LYS A 104 3.77 48.21 -5.27
N LEU A 105 2.59 48.73 -4.94
CA LEU A 105 1.74 48.21 -3.86
C LEU A 105 1.22 46.81 -4.18
N LEU A 106 0.71 46.61 -5.41
CA LEU A 106 0.19 45.32 -5.87
C LEU A 106 1.27 44.24 -6.02
N GLN A 107 2.52 44.63 -6.26
CA GLN A 107 3.64 43.70 -6.35
C GLN A 107 4.14 43.21 -4.98
N SER A 108 3.65 43.76 -3.86
CA SER A 108 3.97 43.28 -2.52
C SER A 108 3.11 42.07 -2.15
N ASP A 109 3.73 40.88 -2.05
CA ASP A 109 3.06 39.57 -1.91
C ASP A 109 2.14 39.41 -0.67
N ASN A 110 2.25 40.31 0.30
CA ASN A 110 1.59 40.22 1.60
C ASN A 110 0.41 41.19 1.79
N TYR A 111 0.04 41.99 0.79
CA TYR A 111 -0.88 43.12 1.01
C TYR A 111 -2.35 42.87 0.64
N ILE A 112 -2.62 41.87 -0.20
CA ILE A 112 -3.97 41.53 -0.69
C ILE A 112 -4.22 40.04 -0.39
N GLY A 113 -5.19 39.78 0.47
CA GLY A 113 -5.67 38.45 0.83
C GLY A 113 -6.66 37.88 -0.19
N THR A 114 -6.94 36.57 -0.07
CA THR A 114 -7.78 35.85 -1.05
C THR A 114 -9.27 36.20 -0.99
N SER A 115 -9.68 36.88 0.06
CA SER A 115 -11.05 37.29 0.34
C SER A 115 -11.25 38.81 0.28
N ASP A 116 -10.22 39.53 -0.17
CA ASP A 116 -10.27 40.99 -0.23
C ASP A 116 -10.95 41.45 -1.52
N ILE A 117 -11.64 42.58 -1.46
CA ILE A 117 -12.32 43.19 -2.59
C ILE A 117 -11.64 44.52 -2.88
N ILE A 118 -11.39 44.82 -4.16
CA ILE A 118 -10.75 46.07 -4.57
C ILE A 118 -11.71 46.88 -5.43
N ILE A 119 -12.04 48.09 -5.00
CA ILE A 119 -12.83 49.06 -5.77
C ILE A 119 -11.88 50.15 -6.25
N VAL A 120 -11.79 50.30 -7.55
CA VAL A 120 -10.98 51.31 -8.20
C VAL A 120 -11.85 52.39 -8.82
N LEU A 121 -11.60 53.64 -8.43
CA LEU A 121 -12.24 54.82 -8.99
C LEU A 121 -11.35 55.41 -10.09
N VAL A 122 -11.82 55.40 -11.34
CA VAL A 122 -11.02 55.76 -12.53
C VAL A 122 -11.74 56.78 -13.42
N GLU A 123 -11.07 57.85 -13.85
CA GLU A 123 -11.60 58.77 -14.86
C GLU A 123 -11.48 58.18 -16.28
N VAL A 124 -12.55 58.33 -17.08
CA VAL A 124 -12.82 57.61 -18.34
C VAL A 124 -11.66 57.61 -19.35
N LYS A 125 -10.80 58.64 -19.36
CA LYS A 125 -9.65 58.73 -20.29
C LYS A 125 -8.56 57.68 -20.03
N SER A 126 -8.49 57.12 -18.82
CA SER A 126 -7.42 56.19 -18.40
C SER A 126 -7.82 54.71 -18.41
N LEU A 127 -9.08 54.37 -18.74
CA LEU A 127 -9.61 53.01 -18.57
C LEU A 127 -8.85 51.93 -19.36
N LYS A 128 -8.40 52.25 -20.58
CA LYS A 128 -7.63 51.31 -21.43
C LYS A 128 -6.20 51.12 -20.93
N GLU A 129 -5.57 52.19 -20.48
CA GLU A 129 -4.20 52.17 -19.97
C GLU A 129 -4.14 51.46 -18.61
N PHE A 130 -5.09 51.79 -17.74
CA PHE A 130 -5.33 51.15 -16.46
C PHE A 130 -5.55 49.62 -16.60
N SER A 131 -6.40 49.22 -17.54
CA SER A 131 -6.66 47.83 -17.86
C SER A 131 -5.40 47.07 -18.30
N ARG A 132 -4.48 47.73 -19.03
CA ARG A 132 -3.20 47.16 -19.48
C ARG A 132 -2.15 47.06 -18.37
N GLU A 133 -2.23 47.92 -17.36
CA GLU A 133 -1.28 47.90 -16.24
C GLU A 133 -1.68 46.88 -15.16
N LEU A 134 -2.98 46.71 -14.94
CA LEU A 134 -3.51 45.73 -13.98
C LEU A 134 -3.11 44.28 -14.31
N THR A 135 -3.05 43.96 -15.59
CA THR A 135 -2.81 42.61 -16.10
C THR A 135 -1.41 42.10 -15.85
N ASN A 136 -0.48 42.98 -15.46
CA ASN A 136 0.90 42.64 -15.09
C ASN A 136 1.11 42.44 -13.57
N SER A 137 0.05 42.42 -12.76
CA SER A 137 0.15 42.30 -11.30
C SER A 137 -0.29 40.91 -10.81
N PRO A 138 0.64 40.01 -10.45
CA PRO A 138 0.33 38.61 -10.14
C PRO A 138 -0.51 38.42 -8.86
N ASN A 139 -0.47 39.36 -7.92
CA ASN A 139 -1.19 39.24 -6.65
C ASN A 139 -2.67 39.64 -6.71
N LEU A 140 -3.11 40.28 -7.79
CA LEU A 140 -4.52 40.64 -7.96
C LEU A 140 -5.42 39.40 -8.09
N SER A 141 -4.89 38.30 -8.66
CA SER A 141 -5.62 37.04 -8.79
C SER A 141 -6.03 36.42 -7.44
N LYS A 142 -5.43 36.87 -6.33
CA LYS A 142 -5.82 36.46 -4.99
C LYS A 142 -7.18 37.07 -4.61
N SER A 143 -7.43 38.34 -4.94
CA SER A 143 -8.64 39.05 -4.49
C SER A 143 -9.97 38.43 -4.97
N GLU A 144 -11.00 38.50 -4.14
CA GLU A 144 -12.36 37.97 -4.41
C GLU A 144 -13.06 38.75 -5.54
N GLY A 145 -12.69 40.02 -5.77
CA GLY A 145 -13.21 40.82 -6.87
C GLY A 145 -12.50 42.17 -7.06
N ILE A 146 -12.37 42.62 -8.31
CA ILE A 146 -11.95 44.00 -8.64
C ILE A 146 -13.06 44.70 -9.42
N TYR A 147 -13.48 45.85 -8.89
CA TYR A 147 -14.45 46.73 -9.52
C TYR A 147 -13.77 47.97 -10.06
N VAL A 148 -14.09 48.34 -11.29
CA VAL A 148 -13.68 49.63 -11.85
C VAL A 148 -14.92 50.49 -11.99
N VAL A 149 -14.98 51.55 -11.19
CA VAL A 149 -16.06 52.53 -11.24
C VAL A 149 -15.56 53.71 -12.08
N SER A 150 -16.13 53.85 -13.27
CA SER A 150 -15.77 54.93 -14.19
C SER A 150 -16.82 56.04 -14.22
N LYS A 151 -16.35 57.28 -14.05
CA LYS A 151 -17.20 58.47 -13.98
C LYS A 151 -17.39 59.12 -15.35
N HIS A 152 -18.62 59.14 -15.84
CA HIS A 152 -19.06 60.06 -16.90
C HIS A 152 -19.92 61.16 -16.27
N PRO A 153 -19.93 62.42 -16.76
CA PRO A 153 -20.68 63.54 -16.19
C PRO A 153 -22.17 63.30 -15.88
N HIS A 154 -22.79 62.27 -16.45
CA HIS A 154 -24.22 61.96 -16.24
C HIS A 154 -24.49 60.49 -15.88
N VAL A 155 -23.50 59.59 -15.97
CA VAL A 155 -23.68 58.14 -15.76
C VAL A 155 -22.42 57.55 -15.14
N THR A 156 -22.59 56.86 -14.02
CA THR A 156 -21.53 56.03 -13.44
C THR A 156 -21.60 54.63 -14.05
N LYS A 157 -20.50 54.16 -14.62
CA LYS A 157 -20.40 52.81 -15.18
C LYS A 157 -19.56 51.95 -14.24
N ILE A 158 -20.11 50.82 -13.83
CA ILE A 158 -19.40 49.85 -13.00
C ILE A 158 -19.00 48.70 -13.91
N TYR A 159 -17.71 48.40 -13.93
CA TYR A 159 -17.13 47.31 -14.68
C TYR A 159 -16.58 46.25 -13.71
N SER A 160 -16.76 44.98 -14.03
CA SER A 160 -15.93 43.91 -13.47
C SER A 160 -14.77 43.59 -14.39
N ILE A 161 -13.70 43.12 -13.77
CA ILE A 161 -12.55 42.55 -14.49
C ILE A 161 -12.65 41.03 -14.37
N CYS A 162 -12.74 40.35 -15.52
CA CYS A 162 -12.45 38.91 -15.59
C CYS A 162 -10.94 38.73 -15.37
N PHE A 163 -10.54 38.23 -14.19
CA PHE A 163 -9.14 38.04 -13.82
C PHE A 163 -8.37 37.16 -14.79
N TYR A 164 -9.02 36.12 -15.32
CA TYR A 164 -8.38 35.19 -16.24
C TYR A 164 -8.20 35.79 -17.64
N CYS A 165 -9.24 36.46 -18.16
CA CYS A 165 -9.24 37.12 -19.45
C CYS A 165 -8.17 38.23 -19.54
N GLY A 166 -7.81 38.84 -18.39
CA GLY A 166 -6.82 39.89 -18.27
C GLY A 166 -5.44 39.56 -18.86
N LYS A 167 -5.01 38.29 -18.92
CA LYS A 167 -3.72 37.96 -19.55
C LYS A 167 -3.71 38.12 -21.08
N ILE A 168 -4.86 38.08 -21.77
CA ILE A 168 -4.92 38.02 -23.25
C ILE A 168 -5.85 39.09 -23.86
N SER A 169 -6.93 39.48 -23.19
CA SER A 169 -7.70 40.69 -23.51
C SER A 169 -8.49 41.12 -22.28
N ALA A 170 -8.08 42.22 -21.66
CA ALA A 170 -8.82 42.77 -20.53
C ALA A 170 -10.10 43.46 -21.03
N GLN A 171 -11.12 42.65 -21.32
CA GLN A 171 -12.46 43.13 -21.61
C GLN A 171 -13.14 43.47 -20.28
N LEU A 172 -13.30 44.77 -20.04
CA LEU A 172 -14.11 45.28 -18.95
C LEU A 172 -15.58 44.96 -19.25
N LYS A 173 -16.18 44.02 -18.51
CA LYS A 173 -17.61 43.71 -18.64
C LYS A 173 -18.38 44.78 -17.89
N LEU A 174 -19.17 45.57 -18.62
CA LEU A 174 -20.05 46.56 -18.01
C LEU A 174 -21.15 45.84 -17.24
N LEU A 175 -21.08 45.86 -15.91
CA LEU A 175 -22.07 45.23 -15.04
C LEU A 175 -23.35 46.06 -14.98
N GLN A 176 -23.20 47.36 -14.76
CA GLN A 176 -24.33 48.25 -14.62
C GLN A 176 -24.00 49.68 -15.06
N LYS A 177 -24.98 50.34 -15.67
CA LYS A 177 -25.03 51.80 -15.79
C LYS A 177 -25.93 52.34 -14.67
N VAL A 178 -25.39 53.23 -13.86
CA VAL A 178 -26.10 53.90 -12.77
C VAL A 178 -26.25 55.36 -13.15
N GLU A 179 -27.49 55.79 -13.40
CA GLU A 179 -27.82 57.20 -13.57
C GLU A 179 -27.66 57.92 -12.23
N LEU A 180 -27.18 59.16 -12.28
CA LEU A 180 -26.89 59.95 -11.08
C LEU A 180 -28.14 60.03 -10.16
N GLY A 181 -27.98 59.68 -8.88
CA GLY A 181 -29.06 59.73 -7.88
C GLY A 181 -29.97 58.49 -7.82
N LYS A 182 -29.76 57.46 -8.66
CA LYS A 182 -30.49 56.18 -8.58
C LYS A 182 -29.67 55.10 -7.88
N ALA A 183 -30.36 54.25 -7.11
CA ALA A 183 -29.76 53.10 -6.44
C ALA A 183 -29.22 52.06 -7.44
N LEU A 184 -28.25 51.23 -6.99
CA LEU A 184 -27.81 50.04 -7.71
C LEU A 184 -29.00 49.10 -7.96
N LYS A 185 -29.15 48.61 -9.19
CA LYS A 185 -30.28 47.75 -9.58
C LYS A 185 -30.05 46.31 -9.15
N THR A 186 -28.79 45.91 -9.06
CA THR A 186 -28.36 44.55 -8.69
C THR A 186 -27.23 44.61 -7.68
N PRO A 187 -27.25 43.80 -6.61
CA PRO A 187 -26.15 43.72 -5.68
C PRO A 187 -24.87 43.21 -6.36
N LEU A 188 -23.70 43.75 -5.99
CA LEU A 188 -22.39 43.28 -6.48
C LEU A 188 -21.93 41.99 -5.77
N ASN A 189 -22.82 41.20 -5.18
CA ASN A 189 -22.43 40.04 -4.36
C ASN A 189 -22.52 38.70 -5.11
N ASN A 190 -23.15 38.65 -6.28
CA ASN A 190 -23.23 37.42 -7.08
C ASN A 190 -22.08 37.39 -8.10
N PHE A 191 -20.87 37.13 -7.63
CA PHE A 191 -19.72 36.97 -8.53
C PHE A 191 -19.53 35.52 -8.93
N GLU A 192 -20.04 35.24 -10.11
CA GLU A 192 -19.66 34.16 -10.98
C GLU A 192 -18.20 34.36 -11.44
N ILE A 193 -17.25 33.71 -10.78
CA ILE A 193 -15.79 33.91 -10.93
C ILE A 193 -15.31 33.81 -12.39
N PHE A 194 -16.02 33.04 -13.22
CA PHE A 194 -15.72 32.87 -14.64
C PHE A 194 -16.82 33.40 -15.59
N SER A 195 -17.73 34.27 -15.14
CA SER A 195 -18.89 34.71 -15.95
C SER A 195 -18.50 35.33 -17.30
N GLY A 196 -18.73 34.58 -18.38
CA GLY A 196 -18.40 34.99 -19.75
C GLY A 196 -16.96 34.69 -20.17
N HIS A 197 -16.22 33.91 -19.40
CA HIS A 197 -14.93 33.36 -19.81
C HIS A 197 -15.12 31.98 -20.48
N GLU A 198 -14.51 31.81 -21.65
CA GLU A 198 -14.44 30.53 -22.36
C GLU A 198 -13.11 29.85 -22.06
N LEU A 199 -13.14 28.80 -21.24
CA LEU A 199 -11.97 27.97 -20.95
C LEU A 199 -11.61 27.11 -22.16
N ARG A 200 -10.36 27.19 -22.61
CA ARG A 200 -9.79 26.32 -23.63
C ARG A 200 -9.26 25.07 -22.96
N ILE A 201 -9.97 23.96 -23.13
CA ILE A 201 -9.70 22.71 -22.43
C ILE A 201 -9.17 21.70 -23.43
N ILE A 202 -7.93 21.25 -23.23
CA ILE A 202 -7.37 20.19 -24.06
C ILE A 202 -7.76 18.83 -23.49
N TYR A 203 -8.40 17.98 -24.28
CA TYR A 203 -8.82 16.65 -23.83
C TYR A 203 -8.07 15.55 -24.55
N THR A 204 -7.87 14.42 -23.84
CA THR A 204 -7.41 13.20 -24.48
C THR A 204 -8.57 12.22 -24.64
N ASP A 205 -8.79 11.77 -25.87
CA ASP A 205 -9.86 10.84 -26.22
C ASP A 205 -9.65 9.47 -25.53
N TYR A 206 -10.26 9.32 -24.35
CA TYR A 206 -10.04 8.22 -23.42
C TYR A 206 -11.36 7.79 -22.77
N PHE A 207 -11.95 6.73 -23.30
CA PHE A 207 -13.14 6.11 -22.71
C PHE A 207 -12.75 5.27 -21.47
N PRO A 208 -13.48 5.33 -20.34
CA PRO A 208 -14.77 6.01 -20.11
C PRO A 208 -14.67 7.46 -19.57
N PHE A 209 -13.48 8.05 -19.55
CA PHE A 209 -13.21 9.36 -18.97
C PHE A 209 -13.86 10.51 -19.72
N ILE A 210 -13.43 10.67 -20.97
CA ILE A 210 -14.02 11.59 -21.93
C ILE A 210 -13.80 11.03 -23.33
N TYR A 211 -14.84 11.06 -24.13
CA TYR A 211 -14.86 10.55 -25.48
C TYR A 211 -15.62 11.53 -26.36
N CYS A 212 -15.00 11.95 -27.46
CA CYS A 212 -15.63 12.86 -28.38
C CYS A 212 -16.45 12.09 -29.43
N VAL A 213 -17.75 12.34 -29.46
CA VAL A 213 -18.69 11.73 -30.40
C VAL A 213 -18.71 12.48 -31.72
N ASP A 214 -18.59 13.81 -31.68
CA ASP A 214 -18.66 14.68 -32.87
C ASP A 214 -17.53 15.71 -32.88
N LYS A 215 -16.77 15.75 -33.99
CA LYS A 215 -15.55 16.54 -34.15
C LYS A 215 -15.68 17.46 -35.35
N THR A 216 -15.29 18.71 -35.17
CA THR A 216 -15.25 19.73 -36.23
C THR A 216 -13.88 20.38 -36.28
N VAL A 217 -13.40 20.74 -37.48
CA VAL A 217 -12.12 21.44 -37.63
C VAL A 217 -12.38 22.93 -37.77
N ILE A 218 -11.91 23.73 -36.81
CA ILE A 218 -12.07 25.19 -36.79
C ILE A 218 -10.66 25.79 -36.63
N ASP A 219 -10.24 26.66 -37.55
CA ASP A 219 -8.95 27.36 -37.47
C ASP A 219 -7.71 26.47 -37.25
N ARG A 220 -7.69 25.28 -37.88
CA ARG A 220 -6.64 24.23 -37.74
C ARG A 220 -6.66 23.49 -36.40
N GLU A 221 -7.61 23.77 -35.52
CA GLU A 221 -7.88 23.01 -34.29
C GLU A 221 -9.00 22.00 -34.53
N VAL A 222 -8.90 20.81 -33.93
CA VAL A 222 -9.99 19.84 -33.90
C VAL A 222 -10.79 20.08 -32.62
N VAL A 223 -12.00 20.57 -32.76
CA VAL A 223 -12.89 20.95 -31.67
C VAL A 223 -13.96 19.88 -31.48
N CYS A 224 -14.12 19.42 -30.24
CA CYS A 224 -15.19 18.48 -29.90
C CYS A 224 -16.50 19.23 -29.68
N GLN A 225 -17.50 18.95 -30.52
CA GLN A 225 -18.85 19.52 -30.40
C GLN A 225 -19.71 18.76 -29.39
N LYS A 226 -19.50 17.45 -29.29
CA LYS A 226 -20.25 16.58 -28.38
C LYS A 226 -19.32 15.55 -27.74
N ALA A 227 -19.14 15.64 -26.44
CA ALA A 227 -18.39 14.68 -25.65
C ALA A 227 -19.31 13.88 -24.71
N ILE A 228 -18.86 12.68 -24.35
CA ILE A 228 -19.48 11.81 -23.35
C ILE A 228 -18.40 11.27 -22.43
N GLY A 229 -18.74 10.98 -21.18
CA GLY A 229 -17.80 10.40 -20.21
C GLY A 229 -17.91 11.10 -18.86
N TRP A 230 -17.43 10.46 -17.81
CA TRP A 230 -17.66 10.95 -16.45
C TRP A 230 -16.92 12.26 -16.12
N GLU A 231 -15.84 12.59 -16.85
CA GLU A 231 -15.06 13.82 -16.65
C GLU A 231 -15.71 14.94 -17.42
N HIS A 232 -16.38 14.62 -18.53
CA HIS A 232 -17.25 15.57 -19.23
C HIS A 232 -18.48 15.90 -18.36
N ASP A 233 -19.16 14.89 -17.81
CA ASP A 233 -20.32 15.11 -16.92
C ASP A 233 -19.89 15.96 -15.69
N MET A 234 -18.69 15.72 -15.15
CA MET A 234 -18.09 16.55 -14.09
C MET A 234 -17.81 17.99 -14.56
N LEU A 235 -17.23 18.16 -15.75
CA LEU A 235 -16.94 19.46 -16.35
C LEU A 235 -18.21 20.27 -16.59
N GLU A 236 -19.29 19.66 -17.06
CA GLU A 236 -20.59 20.30 -17.27
C GLU A 236 -21.18 20.81 -15.94
N VAL A 237 -21.13 20.01 -14.88
CA VAL A 237 -21.57 20.45 -13.54
C VAL A 237 -20.72 21.62 -13.02
N LEU A 238 -19.39 21.55 -13.21
CA LEU A 238 -18.48 22.61 -12.81
C LEU A 238 -18.67 23.88 -13.65
N SER A 239 -18.94 23.76 -14.95
CA SER A 239 -19.18 24.91 -15.85
C SER A 239 -20.43 25.67 -15.44
N HIS A 240 -21.51 24.95 -15.09
CA HIS A 240 -22.72 25.56 -14.54
C HIS A 240 -22.48 26.18 -13.16
N LYS A 241 -21.69 25.55 -12.29
CA LYS A 241 -21.50 26.02 -10.91
C LYS A 241 -20.52 27.19 -10.80
N LEU A 242 -19.50 27.21 -11.65
CA LEU A 242 -18.47 28.25 -11.72
C LEU A 242 -18.73 29.27 -12.83
N HIS A 243 -19.78 29.06 -13.62
CA HIS A 243 -20.31 29.94 -14.67
C HIS A 243 -19.30 30.27 -15.78
N PHE A 244 -18.46 29.30 -16.15
CA PHE A 244 -17.62 29.38 -17.35
C PHE A 244 -18.29 28.70 -18.53
N THR A 245 -17.97 29.16 -19.75
CA THR A 245 -18.14 28.35 -20.96
C THR A 245 -16.82 27.63 -21.24
N TYR A 246 -16.84 26.57 -22.05
CA TYR A 246 -15.61 25.86 -22.39
C TYR A 246 -15.59 25.39 -23.84
N LYS A 247 -14.38 25.34 -24.40
CA LYS A 247 -14.10 24.80 -25.73
C LYS A 247 -13.18 23.58 -25.55
N LEU A 248 -13.65 22.40 -25.96
CA LEU A 248 -12.89 21.16 -25.93
C LEU A 248 -12.02 21.04 -27.19
N ILE A 249 -10.71 21.06 -27.02
CA ILE A 249 -9.72 20.99 -28.09
C ILE A 249 -9.03 19.63 -28.03
N GLU A 250 -9.01 18.89 -29.15
CA GLU A 250 -8.29 17.63 -29.23
C GLU A 250 -6.79 17.86 -29.37
N VAL A 251 -5.99 17.02 -28.71
CA VAL A 251 -4.53 17.01 -28.89
C VAL A 251 -4.19 16.72 -30.36
N PRO A 252 -3.39 17.58 -31.04
CA PRO A 252 -2.99 17.34 -32.43
C PRO A 252 -2.32 15.98 -32.59
N SER A 253 -2.71 15.21 -33.62
CA SER A 253 -2.28 13.82 -33.85
C SER A 253 -0.75 13.62 -33.95
N LYS A 254 0.00 14.67 -34.33
CA LYS A 254 1.49 14.65 -34.35
C LYS A 254 2.13 14.79 -32.96
N HIS A 255 1.34 15.13 -31.93
CA HIS A 255 1.75 15.38 -30.55
C HIS A 255 0.88 14.61 -29.53
N LEU A 256 0.30 13.46 -29.91
CA LEU A 256 -0.47 12.58 -29.02
C LEU A 256 0.30 12.07 -27.78
N SER A 257 1.56 12.45 -27.61
CA SER A 257 2.29 12.23 -26.37
C SER A 257 1.81 13.20 -25.29
N HIS A 258 1.87 12.77 -24.03
CA HIS A 258 1.59 13.64 -22.89
C HIS A 258 2.47 14.90 -22.87
N ASP A 259 3.66 14.82 -23.47
CA ASP A 259 4.53 15.98 -23.66
C ASP A 259 3.87 17.07 -24.51
N GLY A 260 2.98 16.72 -25.44
CA GLY A 260 2.16 17.67 -26.20
C GLY A 260 1.21 18.43 -25.29
N ILE A 261 0.41 17.73 -24.49
CA ILE A 261 -0.51 18.34 -23.51
C ILE A 261 0.25 19.23 -22.53
N ILE A 262 1.36 18.75 -21.99
CA ILE A 262 2.19 19.49 -21.05
C ILE A 262 2.75 20.76 -21.71
N LYS A 263 3.22 20.68 -22.97
CA LYS A 263 3.72 21.84 -23.70
C LYS A 263 2.64 22.89 -23.95
N GLU A 264 1.43 22.48 -24.30
CA GLU A 264 0.30 23.41 -24.49
C GLU A 264 -0.11 24.08 -23.17
N LEU A 265 -0.13 23.34 -22.06
CA LEU A 265 -0.40 23.92 -20.74
C LEU A 265 0.72 24.88 -20.29
N ILE A 266 1.98 24.54 -20.52
CA ILE A 266 3.12 25.41 -20.19
C ILE A 266 3.13 26.66 -21.07
N SER A 267 2.81 26.54 -22.36
CA SER A 267 2.75 27.68 -23.28
C SER A 267 1.57 28.62 -23.00
N GLY A 268 0.56 28.15 -22.26
CA GLY A 268 -0.66 28.90 -21.97
C GLY A 268 -1.60 29.00 -23.17
N SER A 269 -1.45 28.13 -24.17
CA SER A 269 -2.39 28.02 -25.29
C SER A 269 -3.74 27.42 -24.85
N VAL A 270 -3.72 26.64 -23.76
CA VAL A 270 -4.87 25.99 -23.13
C VAL A 270 -4.80 26.17 -21.61
N ASP A 271 -5.97 26.17 -20.98
CA ASP A 271 -6.12 26.58 -19.59
C ASP A 271 -6.02 25.38 -18.62
N LEU A 272 -6.63 24.27 -19.02
CA LEU A 272 -6.60 23.00 -18.28
C LEU A 272 -6.71 21.80 -19.23
N SER A 273 -6.36 20.61 -18.73
CA SER A 273 -6.49 19.36 -19.45
C SER A 273 -7.24 18.29 -18.68
N ILE A 274 -8.05 17.52 -19.41
CA ILE A 274 -8.91 16.42 -18.91
C ILE A 274 -8.73 15.15 -19.75
N GLY A 275 -9.19 14.01 -19.23
CA GLY A 275 -9.22 12.73 -19.94
C GLY A 275 -8.28 11.68 -19.37
N GLY A 276 -8.46 11.37 -18.07
CA GLY A 276 -7.76 10.30 -17.34
C GLY A 276 -6.25 10.49 -17.34
N LEU A 277 -5.81 11.65 -16.84
CA LEU A 277 -4.40 12.02 -16.79
C LEU A 277 -3.81 11.66 -15.43
N SER A 278 -2.82 10.77 -15.47
CA SER A 278 -2.02 10.35 -14.30
C SER A 278 -1.23 11.49 -13.66
N ILE A 279 -1.16 11.49 -12.34
CA ILE A 279 -0.22 12.33 -11.60
C ILE A 279 1.16 11.68 -11.63
N THR A 280 2.14 12.36 -12.23
CA THR A 280 3.55 11.94 -12.19
C THR A 280 4.43 13.04 -11.60
N HIS A 281 5.58 12.66 -11.04
CA HIS A 281 6.49 13.60 -10.38
C HIS A 281 6.92 14.76 -11.30
N ASP A 282 7.26 14.47 -12.57
CA ASP A 282 7.68 15.53 -13.51
C ASP A 282 6.54 16.47 -13.91
N ARG A 283 5.31 15.96 -13.97
CA ARG A 283 4.15 16.80 -14.22
C ARG A 283 3.90 17.69 -13.02
N TYR A 284 4.03 17.14 -11.81
CA TYR A 284 3.89 17.88 -10.54
C TYR A 284 4.90 19.03 -10.43
N LYS A 285 6.10 18.87 -10.98
CA LYS A 285 7.11 19.94 -11.02
C LYS A 285 6.72 21.12 -11.92
N ASN A 286 5.99 20.86 -13.01
CA ASN A 286 5.78 21.83 -14.08
C ASN A 286 4.34 22.36 -14.18
N LEU A 287 3.37 21.67 -13.59
CA LEU A 287 1.94 21.94 -13.70
C LEU A 287 1.28 21.86 -12.32
N GLN A 288 0.05 22.39 -12.22
CA GLN A 288 -0.79 22.21 -11.05
C GLN A 288 -1.85 21.13 -11.30
N PHE A 289 -2.37 20.53 -10.24
CA PHE A 289 -3.29 19.40 -10.30
C PHE A 289 -4.57 19.68 -9.53
N SER A 290 -5.69 19.13 -10.02
CA SER A 290 -6.86 18.96 -9.17
C SER A 290 -6.60 17.94 -8.06
N SER A 291 -7.54 17.84 -7.13
CA SER A 291 -7.65 16.69 -6.23
C SER A 291 -7.82 15.41 -7.07
N VAL A 292 -7.18 14.33 -6.63
CA VAL A 292 -7.35 13.01 -7.25
C VAL A 292 -8.80 12.59 -7.11
N PHE A 293 -9.44 12.26 -8.23
CA PHE A 293 -10.85 11.85 -8.25
C PHE A 293 -11.05 10.41 -8.70
N ASN A 294 -10.03 9.77 -9.27
CA ASN A 294 -10.06 8.36 -9.63
C ASN A 294 -8.70 7.72 -9.37
N TYR A 295 -8.69 6.50 -8.85
CA TYR A 295 -7.50 5.66 -8.77
C TYR A 295 -7.68 4.49 -9.75
N GLU A 296 -6.71 4.29 -10.62
CA GLU A 296 -6.72 3.21 -11.60
C GLU A 296 -5.61 2.20 -11.29
N GLN A 297 -5.91 0.92 -11.44
CA GLN A 297 -4.92 -0.14 -11.25
C GLN A 297 -4.03 -0.25 -12.49
N LEU A 298 -2.73 -0.21 -12.26
CA LEU A 298 -1.72 -0.59 -13.25
C LEU A 298 -1.52 -2.10 -13.16
N GLY A 299 -1.49 -2.77 -14.30
CA GLY A 299 -1.32 -4.22 -14.31
C GLY A 299 -0.72 -4.76 -15.59
N PHE A 300 -0.36 -6.03 -15.50
CA PHE A 300 0.03 -6.81 -16.67
C PHE A 300 -1.16 -7.55 -17.24
N MET A 301 -1.16 -7.68 -18.56
CA MET A 301 -2.17 -8.39 -19.33
C MET A 301 -1.48 -9.18 -20.45
N PHE A 302 -1.87 -10.44 -20.67
CA PHE A 302 -1.40 -11.20 -21.83
C PHE A 302 -2.56 -11.91 -22.50
N VAL A 303 -2.39 -12.19 -23.79
CA VAL A 303 -3.37 -12.94 -24.57
C VAL A 303 -2.99 -14.41 -24.54
N HIS A 304 -3.84 -15.25 -23.94
CA HIS A 304 -3.57 -16.68 -23.88
C HIS A 304 -3.88 -17.35 -25.23
N GLN A 305 -2.83 -17.71 -25.99
CA GLN A 305 -2.94 -18.58 -27.15
C GLN A 305 -2.40 -19.97 -26.81
N LYS A 306 -3.28 -20.95 -26.58
CA LYS A 306 -2.86 -22.36 -26.57
C LYS A 306 -3.76 -23.24 -27.42
N SER A 307 -3.16 -23.82 -28.46
CA SER A 307 -3.75 -24.90 -29.24
C SER A 307 -3.90 -26.17 -28.38
N PHE A 308 -4.95 -26.94 -28.63
CA PHE A 308 -5.25 -28.19 -27.94
C PHE A 308 -4.07 -29.18 -27.95
N PHE A 309 -3.30 -29.23 -29.04
CA PHE A 309 -2.16 -30.15 -29.21
C PHE A 309 -0.95 -29.82 -28.34
N GLN A 310 -0.65 -28.54 -28.08
CA GLN A 310 0.43 -28.18 -27.14
C GLN A 310 0.08 -28.59 -25.70
N ARG A 311 -1.20 -28.64 -25.33
CA ARG A 311 -1.61 -29.10 -23.99
C ARG A 311 -1.26 -30.57 -23.76
N LEU A 312 -1.36 -31.43 -24.78
CA LEU A 312 -1.03 -32.85 -24.66
C LEU A 312 0.48 -33.14 -24.50
N PHE A 313 1.34 -32.33 -25.13
CA PHE A 313 2.81 -32.54 -25.08
C PHE A 313 3.51 -31.82 -23.92
N THR A 314 2.92 -30.77 -23.35
CA THR A 314 3.56 -30.00 -22.25
C THR A 314 3.45 -30.73 -20.91
N TYR A 315 2.49 -31.64 -20.76
CA TYR A 315 2.39 -32.46 -19.56
C TYR A 315 3.26 -33.70 -19.73
N GLU A 316 4.54 -33.56 -19.37
CA GLU A 316 5.47 -34.67 -19.18
C GLU A 316 4.86 -35.70 -18.22
N LEU A 317 4.16 -36.70 -18.76
CA LEU A 317 3.58 -37.77 -17.93
C LEU A 317 4.69 -38.50 -17.14
N PHE A 318 5.90 -38.57 -17.70
CA PHE A 318 7.18 -38.84 -17.01
C PHE A 318 8.31 -38.00 -17.62
N THR A 319 9.31 -37.62 -16.82
CA THR A 319 10.59 -37.12 -17.35
C THR A 319 11.26 -38.26 -18.12
N LEU A 320 11.81 -38.00 -19.32
CA LEU A 320 12.49 -38.97 -20.19
C LEU A 320 13.44 -39.96 -19.47
N ASN A 321 14.01 -39.55 -18.33
CA ASN A 321 14.85 -40.39 -17.47
C ASN A 321 14.13 -41.62 -16.88
N TYR A 322 12.85 -41.51 -16.50
CA TYR A 322 12.10 -42.64 -15.92
C TYR A 322 11.77 -43.70 -16.98
N ASP A 323 11.34 -43.27 -18.16
CA ASP A 323 11.06 -44.19 -19.28
C ASP A 323 12.33 -44.93 -19.72
N PHE A 324 13.46 -44.22 -19.74
CA PHE A 324 14.77 -44.85 -19.99
C PHE A 324 15.17 -45.82 -18.88
N THR A 325 14.90 -45.48 -17.61
CA THR A 325 15.21 -46.34 -16.46
C THR A 325 14.35 -47.61 -16.47
N ILE A 326 13.06 -47.51 -16.82
CA ILE A 326 12.17 -48.67 -16.97
C ILE A 326 12.65 -49.55 -18.13
N ALA A 327 12.97 -48.97 -19.28
CA ALA A 327 13.51 -49.71 -20.42
C ALA A 327 14.85 -50.40 -20.08
N ALA A 328 15.77 -49.70 -19.40
CA ALA A 328 17.04 -50.25 -18.95
C ALA A 328 16.84 -51.37 -17.92
N THR A 329 15.89 -51.21 -17.00
CA THR A 329 15.56 -52.24 -16.00
C THR A 329 14.98 -53.49 -16.66
N ILE A 330 14.11 -53.34 -17.66
CA ILE A 330 13.59 -54.46 -18.48
C ILE A 330 14.75 -55.21 -19.15
N VAL A 331 15.69 -54.49 -19.77
CA VAL A 331 16.85 -55.10 -20.46
C VAL A 331 17.78 -55.81 -19.47
N LEU A 332 18.12 -55.16 -18.35
CA LEU A 332 19.03 -55.71 -17.33
C LEU A 332 18.44 -56.94 -16.63
N LEU A 333 17.15 -56.90 -16.27
CA LEU A 333 16.47 -58.07 -15.69
C LEU A 333 16.33 -59.20 -16.71
N SER A 334 16.02 -58.89 -17.97
CA SER A 334 15.98 -59.88 -19.05
C SER A 334 17.35 -60.55 -19.24
N ALA A 335 18.43 -59.77 -19.15
CA ALA A 335 19.80 -60.27 -19.25
C ALA A 335 20.20 -61.10 -18.02
N GLY A 336 19.87 -60.64 -16.82
CA GLY A 336 20.10 -61.37 -15.56
C GLY A 336 19.37 -62.71 -15.53
N VAL A 337 18.07 -62.74 -15.85
CA VAL A 337 17.31 -63.99 -15.95
C VAL A 337 17.83 -64.88 -17.07
N PHE A 338 18.23 -64.33 -18.22
CA PHE A 338 18.84 -65.10 -19.29
C PHE A 338 20.16 -65.76 -18.86
N LEU A 339 21.03 -65.05 -18.13
CA LEU A 339 22.29 -65.59 -17.60
C LEU A 339 22.06 -66.69 -16.55
N VAL A 340 21.10 -66.48 -15.65
CA VAL A 340 20.72 -67.48 -14.64
C VAL A 340 20.15 -68.73 -15.33
N VAL A 341 19.17 -68.58 -16.22
CA VAL A 341 18.55 -69.72 -16.94
C VAL A 341 19.59 -70.47 -17.77
N ARG A 342 20.52 -69.76 -18.43
CA ARG A 342 21.59 -70.37 -19.23
C ARG A 342 22.60 -71.17 -18.39
N ASN A 343 22.84 -70.78 -17.14
CA ASN A 343 23.78 -71.46 -16.25
C ASN A 343 23.17 -72.69 -15.56
N PHE A 344 21.84 -72.73 -15.40
CA PHE A 344 21.18 -73.77 -14.61
C PHE A 344 20.34 -74.77 -15.43
N ASP A 345 19.96 -74.44 -16.67
CA ASP A 345 19.02 -75.28 -17.44
C ASP A 345 19.60 -75.75 -18.78
N GLN A 346 19.32 -77.01 -19.17
CA GLN A 346 19.77 -77.57 -20.46
C GLN A 346 18.91 -77.08 -21.64
N VAL A 347 17.78 -76.41 -21.37
CA VAL A 347 16.85 -75.91 -22.38
C VAL A 347 17.21 -74.48 -22.79
N ARG A 348 17.61 -74.29 -24.06
CA ARG A 348 17.96 -72.97 -24.61
C ARG A 348 16.72 -72.09 -24.82
N LEU A 349 16.36 -71.29 -23.83
CA LEU A 349 15.41 -70.18 -24.02
C LEU A 349 16.10 -68.99 -24.71
N PRO A 350 15.58 -68.49 -25.86
CA PRO A 350 16.16 -67.33 -26.52
C PRO A 350 15.86 -66.04 -25.74
N PHE A 351 16.87 -65.16 -25.60
CA PHE A 351 16.78 -63.87 -24.90
C PHE A 351 15.54 -63.05 -25.31
N GLY A 352 15.22 -63.01 -26.60
CA GLY A 352 14.07 -62.26 -27.11
C GLY A 352 12.73 -62.69 -26.50
N ARG A 353 12.56 -63.96 -26.11
CA ARG A 353 11.33 -64.42 -25.45
C ARG A 353 11.28 -64.03 -23.97
N ILE A 354 12.42 -64.02 -23.28
CA ILE A 354 12.53 -63.52 -21.90
C ILE A 354 12.25 -62.01 -21.89
N PHE A 355 12.83 -61.27 -22.82
CA PHE A 355 12.57 -59.84 -23.00
C PHE A 355 11.09 -59.56 -23.25
N LEU A 356 10.45 -60.28 -24.20
CA LEU A 356 9.01 -60.14 -24.47
C LEU A 356 8.13 -60.46 -23.26
N MET A 357 8.56 -61.38 -22.39
CA MET A 357 7.83 -61.70 -21.16
C MET A 357 7.86 -60.52 -20.17
N PHE A 358 9.01 -59.86 -19.98
CA PHE A 358 9.11 -58.66 -19.14
C PHE A 358 8.36 -57.46 -19.74
N VAL A 359 8.42 -57.27 -21.06
CA VAL A 359 7.63 -56.24 -21.77
C VAL A 359 6.12 -56.52 -21.63
N GLY A 360 5.67 -57.74 -21.89
CA GLY A 360 4.26 -58.13 -21.76
C GLY A 360 3.72 -57.95 -20.34
N SER A 361 4.52 -58.32 -19.34
CA SER A 361 4.18 -58.11 -17.92
C SER A 361 4.04 -56.62 -17.56
N SER A 362 4.84 -55.75 -18.18
CA SER A 362 4.76 -54.29 -17.98
C SER A 362 3.49 -53.69 -18.57
N LEU A 363 2.98 -54.29 -19.66
CA LEU A 363 1.75 -53.89 -20.34
C LEU A 363 0.49 -54.55 -19.74
N GLU A 364 0.59 -55.20 -18.58
CA GLU A 364 -0.49 -55.97 -17.95
C GLU A 364 -1.05 -57.10 -18.83
N GLN A 365 -0.28 -57.56 -19.83
CA GLN A 365 -0.67 -58.67 -20.68
C GLN A 365 -0.21 -59.99 -20.06
N ALA A 366 -1.18 -60.87 -19.77
CA ALA A 366 -0.89 -62.20 -19.24
C ALA A 366 -0.14 -63.04 -20.29
N PHE A 367 1.14 -63.32 -20.03
CA PHE A 367 1.91 -64.24 -20.84
C PHE A 367 1.58 -65.68 -20.43
N ASN A 368 1.08 -66.49 -21.36
CA ASN A 368 0.71 -67.87 -21.06
C ASN A 368 1.97 -68.74 -20.86
N LEU A 369 2.36 -68.91 -19.59
CA LEU A 369 3.55 -69.66 -19.18
C LEU A 369 3.46 -71.17 -19.45
N SER A 370 2.25 -71.70 -19.71
CA SER A 370 2.04 -73.14 -19.97
C SER A 370 2.71 -73.65 -21.25
N HIS A 371 2.98 -72.76 -22.21
CA HIS A 371 3.68 -73.11 -23.45
C HIS A 371 5.19 -73.34 -23.29
N PHE A 372 5.77 -73.02 -22.13
CA PHE A 372 7.22 -73.02 -22.00
C PHE A 372 7.84 -74.34 -21.52
N ARG A 373 7.09 -75.34 -21.04
CA ARG A 373 7.60 -76.64 -20.51
C ARG A 373 8.88 -76.53 -19.64
N VAL A 374 9.17 -75.36 -19.08
CA VAL A 374 10.28 -75.15 -18.16
C VAL A 374 9.73 -75.47 -16.78
N LYS A 375 10.24 -76.53 -16.17
CA LYS A 375 10.06 -76.76 -14.73
C LYS A 375 10.82 -75.65 -14.01
N TYR A 376 10.18 -74.50 -13.80
CA TYR A 376 10.70 -73.47 -12.90
C TYR A 376 10.63 -74.00 -11.46
N THR A 377 11.52 -74.92 -11.10
CA THR A 377 11.66 -75.50 -9.75
C THR A 377 12.52 -74.63 -8.84
N GLU A 378 13.28 -73.69 -9.40
CA GLU A 378 14.12 -72.75 -8.67
C GLU A 378 13.28 -71.60 -8.11
N SER A 379 13.23 -71.49 -6.78
CA SER A 379 12.57 -70.40 -6.03
C SER A 379 13.06 -69.01 -6.47
N THR A 380 14.33 -68.90 -6.85
CA THR A 380 15.02 -67.67 -7.21
C THR A 380 14.39 -66.95 -8.41
N VAL A 381 14.03 -67.67 -9.47
CA VAL A 381 13.43 -67.06 -10.68
C VAL A 381 11.99 -66.62 -10.41
N ARG A 382 11.23 -67.37 -9.60
CA ARG A 382 9.87 -67.00 -9.21
C ARG A 382 9.86 -65.73 -8.36
N VAL A 383 10.81 -65.58 -7.43
CA VAL A 383 10.95 -64.36 -6.62
C VAL A 383 11.23 -63.15 -7.51
N VAL A 384 12.16 -63.26 -8.48
CA VAL A 384 12.45 -62.16 -9.42
C VAL A 384 11.22 -61.76 -10.25
N LEU A 385 10.45 -62.74 -10.74
CA LEU A 385 9.23 -62.47 -11.53
C LEU A 385 8.12 -61.86 -10.68
N ILE A 386 7.90 -62.34 -9.45
CA ILE A 386 6.91 -61.78 -8.52
C ILE A 386 7.29 -60.35 -8.12
N SER A 387 8.56 -60.10 -7.78
CA SER A 387 9.06 -58.76 -7.46
C SER A 387 8.92 -57.80 -8.64
N TYR A 388 9.20 -58.27 -9.86
CA TYR A 388 9.00 -57.46 -11.07
C TYR A 388 7.51 -57.17 -11.34
N TRP A 389 6.65 -58.16 -11.16
CA TRP A 389 5.21 -57.99 -11.36
C TRP A 389 4.62 -56.99 -10.36
N PHE A 390 5.05 -57.04 -9.10
CA PHE A 390 4.67 -56.07 -8.08
C PHE A 390 5.16 -54.65 -8.43
N LEU A 391 6.38 -54.52 -8.97
CA LEU A 391 6.91 -53.25 -9.47
C LEU A 391 6.05 -52.69 -10.62
N CYS A 392 5.65 -53.52 -11.59
CA CYS A 392 4.80 -53.10 -12.71
C CYS A 392 3.42 -52.61 -12.23
N ILE A 393 2.82 -53.29 -11.25
CA ILE A 393 1.53 -52.87 -10.67
C ILE A 393 1.64 -51.47 -10.05
N ILE A 394 2.69 -51.22 -9.27
CA ILE A 394 2.94 -49.91 -8.65
C ILE A 394 3.10 -48.83 -9.72
N VAL A 395 3.98 -49.06 -10.71
CA VAL A 395 4.28 -48.08 -11.76
C VAL A 395 3.02 -47.76 -12.60
N ASN A 396 2.25 -48.76 -13.01
CA ASN A 396 1.05 -48.54 -13.81
C ASN A 396 -0.08 -47.85 -13.03
N THR A 397 -0.22 -48.14 -11.74
CA THR A 397 -1.21 -47.47 -10.89
C THR A 397 -0.88 -45.99 -10.71
N ILE A 398 0.41 -45.66 -10.52
CA ILE A 398 0.89 -44.28 -10.47
C ILE A 398 0.66 -43.58 -11.82
N PHE A 399 0.93 -44.25 -12.94
CA PHE A 399 0.69 -43.70 -14.27
C PHE A 399 -0.79 -43.37 -14.52
N LYS A 400 -1.69 -44.35 -14.26
CA LYS A 400 -3.13 -44.20 -14.47
C LYS A 400 -3.74 -43.09 -13.60
N SER A 401 -3.32 -42.99 -12.34
CA SER A 401 -3.80 -41.95 -11.41
C SER A 401 -3.33 -40.55 -11.81
N LYS A 402 -2.07 -40.40 -12.27
CA LYS A 402 -1.55 -39.12 -12.76
C LYS A 402 -2.21 -38.69 -14.07
N LEU A 403 -2.46 -39.63 -14.99
CA LEU A 403 -3.21 -39.37 -16.22
C LEU A 403 -4.65 -38.90 -15.91
N LEU A 404 -5.33 -39.54 -14.98
CA LEU A 404 -6.68 -39.16 -14.56
C LEU A 404 -6.72 -37.75 -13.95
N ALA A 405 -5.77 -37.41 -13.07
CA ALA A 405 -5.66 -36.08 -12.47
C ALA A 405 -5.48 -34.97 -13.53
N LEU A 406 -4.71 -35.27 -14.59
CA LEU A 406 -4.49 -34.37 -15.73
C LEU A 406 -5.74 -34.19 -16.61
N MET A 407 -6.56 -35.24 -16.75
CA MET A 407 -7.81 -35.14 -17.54
C MET A 407 -8.93 -34.40 -16.77
N VAL A 408 -8.93 -34.47 -15.44
CA VAL A 408 -9.98 -33.88 -14.58
C VAL A 408 -9.75 -32.40 -14.29
N SER A 409 -8.50 -31.95 -14.20
CA SER A 409 -8.18 -30.55 -13.92
C SER A 409 -7.15 -30.03 -14.92
N THR A 410 -7.52 -29.05 -15.75
CA THR A 410 -6.52 -28.24 -16.44
C THR A 410 -6.01 -27.21 -15.43
N PRO A 411 -4.75 -27.29 -14.96
CA PRO A 411 -4.22 -26.28 -14.08
C PRO A 411 -4.22 -24.94 -14.81
N THR A 412 -5.01 -23.98 -14.33
CA THR A 412 -4.84 -22.57 -14.65
C THR A 412 -3.59 -22.12 -13.91
N HIS A 413 -2.42 -22.33 -14.51
CA HIS A 413 -1.19 -21.74 -14.00
C HIS A 413 -1.34 -20.22 -14.05
N GLN A 414 -1.42 -19.60 -12.87
CA GLN A 414 -1.14 -18.18 -12.73
C GLN A 414 0.36 -18.02 -13.01
N ILE A 415 0.68 -17.54 -14.19
CA ILE A 415 2.06 -17.33 -14.61
C ILE A 415 2.56 -16.09 -13.86
N THR A 416 3.64 -16.23 -13.11
CA THR A 416 4.27 -15.11 -12.39
C THR A 416 5.12 -14.25 -13.34
N ILE A 417 5.40 -12.99 -13.00
CA ILE A 417 6.27 -12.10 -13.81
C ILE A 417 7.64 -12.73 -14.13
N PRO A 418 8.33 -13.40 -13.17
CA PRO A 418 9.58 -14.11 -13.47
C PRO A 418 9.42 -15.24 -14.50
N GLU A 419 8.31 -15.97 -14.47
CA GLU A 419 8.04 -17.01 -15.46
C GLU A 419 7.83 -16.43 -16.86
N PHE A 420 7.25 -15.23 -16.99
CA PHE A 420 7.16 -14.54 -18.28
C PHE A 420 8.54 -14.16 -18.84
N LEU A 421 9.49 -13.76 -17.97
CA LEU A 421 10.89 -13.52 -18.35
C LEU A 421 11.54 -14.79 -18.88
N GLU A 422 11.43 -15.89 -18.14
CA GLU A 422 11.99 -17.19 -18.53
C GLU A 422 11.42 -17.69 -19.86
N GLN A 423 10.12 -17.45 -20.09
CA GLN A 423 9.43 -17.82 -21.33
C GLN A 423 9.69 -16.86 -22.50
N LYS A 424 10.58 -15.86 -22.31
CA LYS A 424 10.96 -14.85 -23.31
C LYS A 424 9.78 -14.06 -23.87
N TYR A 425 8.83 -13.70 -23.00
CA TYR A 425 7.78 -12.76 -23.38
C TYR A 425 8.39 -11.37 -23.61
N GLU A 426 7.91 -10.72 -24.66
CA GLU A 426 8.26 -9.32 -24.89
C GLU A 426 7.32 -8.42 -24.10
N LEU A 427 7.88 -7.45 -23.39
CA LEU A 427 7.07 -6.48 -22.70
C LEU A 427 6.68 -5.37 -23.67
N VAL A 428 5.38 -5.23 -23.90
CA VAL A 428 4.82 -4.16 -24.70
C VAL A 428 4.30 -3.10 -23.75
N ILE A 429 4.79 -1.88 -23.90
CA ILE A 429 4.38 -0.74 -23.09
C ILE A 429 3.68 0.25 -24.00
N ASP A 430 2.51 0.73 -23.55
CA ASP A 430 1.82 1.81 -24.24
C ASP A 430 2.63 3.09 -24.11
N ARG A 431 3.23 3.52 -25.23
CA ARG A 431 4.10 4.70 -25.31
C ARG A 431 3.34 6.01 -25.14
N SER A 432 2.02 5.97 -25.33
CA SER A 432 1.23 7.19 -25.42
C SER A 432 1.12 7.95 -24.10
N ARG A 433 1.49 7.37 -22.93
CA ARG A 433 1.19 7.95 -21.60
C ARG A 433 2.25 7.79 -20.50
N GLY A 434 1.96 8.40 -19.34
CA GLY A 434 2.82 8.47 -18.14
C GLY A 434 3.19 7.12 -17.51
N SER A 435 2.49 6.05 -17.92
CA SER A 435 2.83 4.65 -17.64
C SER A 435 4.28 4.32 -18.00
N VAL A 436 4.84 4.87 -19.08
CA VAL A 436 6.26 4.65 -19.45
C VAL A 436 7.20 5.18 -18.37
N LYS A 437 6.86 6.29 -17.71
CA LYS A 437 7.76 6.93 -16.75
C LYS A 437 7.64 6.32 -15.35
N LEU A 438 6.42 6.01 -14.93
CA LEU A 438 6.17 5.13 -13.78
C LEU A 438 6.84 3.77 -13.95
N PHE A 439 6.90 3.27 -15.18
CA PHE A 439 7.63 2.05 -15.51
C PHE A 439 9.15 2.20 -15.39
N VAL A 440 9.71 3.34 -15.79
CA VAL A 440 11.16 3.62 -15.63
C VAL A 440 11.58 3.63 -14.16
N ASP A 441 10.72 4.08 -13.25
CA ASP A 441 11.00 4.00 -11.81
C ASP A 441 10.91 2.54 -11.29
N LEU A 442 10.02 1.71 -11.85
CA LEU A 442 9.94 0.26 -11.62
C LEU A 442 11.09 -0.53 -12.28
N GLU A 443 11.72 0.05 -13.30
CA GLU A 443 12.78 -0.56 -14.12
C GLU A 443 14.05 -0.82 -13.32
N GLU A 444 14.35 -0.01 -12.30
CA GLU A 444 15.56 -0.14 -11.47
C GLU A 444 15.58 -1.42 -10.63
N VAL A 445 14.44 -2.09 -10.41
CA VAL A 445 14.37 -3.20 -9.43
C VAL A 445 13.97 -4.56 -10.04
N LEU A 446 13.08 -4.61 -11.04
CA LEU A 446 12.51 -5.91 -11.49
C LEU A 446 12.48 -6.16 -13.00
N LEU A 447 12.48 -5.13 -13.85
CA LEU A 447 12.08 -5.28 -15.27
C LEU A 447 13.15 -4.92 -16.30
N ALA A 448 14.40 -4.64 -15.86
CA ALA A 448 15.52 -4.30 -16.73
C ALA A 448 15.81 -5.36 -17.83
N ASN A 449 15.41 -6.62 -17.61
CA ASN A 449 15.73 -7.75 -18.48
C ASN A 449 14.68 -8.04 -19.57
N PHE A 450 13.52 -7.35 -19.60
CA PHE A 450 12.52 -7.57 -20.65
C PHE A 450 12.92 -6.88 -21.97
N PRO A 451 12.85 -7.56 -23.14
CA PRO A 451 12.86 -6.87 -24.42
C PRO A 451 11.60 -6.01 -24.52
N LYS A 452 11.75 -4.75 -24.95
CA LYS A 452 10.69 -3.74 -24.89
C LYS A 452 10.26 -3.31 -26.27
N THR A 453 8.96 -3.37 -26.54
CA THR A 453 8.34 -2.73 -27.69
C THR A 453 7.36 -1.67 -27.24
N TYR A 454 7.52 -0.47 -27.81
CA TYR A 454 6.65 0.66 -27.54
C TYR A 454 5.68 0.86 -28.70
N LYS A 455 4.37 0.83 -28.42
CA LYS A 455 3.31 1.12 -29.40
C LYS A 455 2.60 2.42 -29.06
N ASN A 456 2.19 3.17 -30.08
CA ASN A 456 1.58 4.50 -29.91
C ASN A 456 0.04 4.45 -29.86
N ASN A 457 -0.55 3.33 -30.27
CA ASN A 457 -2.00 3.14 -30.34
C ASN A 457 -2.39 1.87 -29.57
N VAL A 458 -3.43 1.98 -28.75
CA VAL A 458 -3.96 0.86 -27.95
C VAL A 458 -4.44 -0.29 -28.84
N CYS A 459 -4.98 -0.03 -30.04
CA CYS A 459 -5.37 -1.13 -30.93
C CYS A 459 -4.15 -1.85 -31.51
N GLU A 460 -3.11 -1.13 -31.96
CA GLU A 460 -1.85 -1.76 -32.40
C GLU A 460 -1.17 -2.53 -31.27
N PHE A 461 -1.26 -2.00 -30.05
CA PHE A 461 -0.76 -2.62 -28.83
C PHE A 461 -1.43 -3.98 -28.57
N ILE A 462 -2.75 -4.04 -28.68
CA ILE A 462 -3.53 -5.27 -28.51
C ILE A 462 -3.30 -6.26 -29.67
N ASP A 463 -3.33 -5.78 -30.91
CA ASP A 463 -3.09 -6.60 -32.10
C ASP A 463 -1.68 -7.21 -32.08
N TYR A 464 -0.69 -6.46 -31.57
CA TYR A 464 0.67 -6.97 -31.38
C TYR A 464 0.71 -8.08 -30.35
N ALA A 465 0.10 -7.91 -29.18
CA ALA A 465 0.06 -8.96 -28.15
C ALA A 465 -0.73 -10.20 -28.55
N ALA A 466 -1.68 -10.10 -29.47
CA ALA A 466 -2.34 -11.27 -30.01
C ALA A 466 -1.53 -11.97 -31.11
N SER A 467 -0.65 -11.27 -31.82
CA SER A 467 0.19 -11.88 -32.85
C SER A 467 1.54 -12.36 -32.34
N HIS A 468 1.97 -11.88 -31.15
CA HIS A 468 3.29 -12.14 -30.57
C HIS A 468 3.16 -12.67 -29.13
N LYS A 469 4.21 -13.32 -28.63
CA LYS A 469 4.33 -13.65 -27.20
C LYS A 469 4.65 -12.39 -26.41
N ALA A 470 3.64 -11.57 -26.17
CA ALA A 470 3.79 -10.26 -25.60
C ALA A 470 2.96 -10.10 -24.32
N LEU A 471 3.57 -9.45 -23.33
CA LEU A 471 2.97 -9.03 -22.08
C LEU A 471 2.68 -7.53 -22.19
N LEU A 472 1.41 -7.17 -22.08
CA LEU A 472 0.94 -5.79 -22.10
C LEU A 472 1.04 -5.20 -20.69
N TYR A 473 1.66 -4.04 -20.56
CA TYR A 473 1.67 -3.28 -19.31
C TYR A 473 0.93 -1.95 -19.47
N GLY A 474 0.00 -1.67 -18.56
CA GLY A 474 -0.67 -0.38 -18.50
C GLY A 474 -1.87 -0.34 -17.55
N GLU A 475 -2.63 0.73 -17.69
CA GLU A 475 -3.91 0.98 -17.01
C GLU A 475 -4.95 -0.10 -17.39
N LEU A 476 -5.40 -0.89 -16.41
CA LEU A 476 -6.24 -2.07 -16.67
C LEU A 476 -7.61 -1.70 -17.24
N CYS A 477 -8.23 -0.61 -16.76
CA CYS A 477 -9.53 -0.12 -17.25
C CYS A 477 -9.39 0.30 -18.71
N ARG A 478 -8.27 0.95 -19.06
CA ARG A 478 -7.95 1.27 -20.45
C ARG A 478 -7.88 0.02 -21.32
N ILE A 479 -7.01 -0.93 -20.97
CA ILE A 479 -6.78 -2.07 -21.85
C ILE A 479 -8.06 -2.91 -21.99
N THR A 480 -8.84 -3.07 -20.92
CA THR A 480 -10.10 -3.84 -20.96
C THR A 480 -11.26 -3.13 -21.65
N LEU A 481 -11.51 -1.84 -21.37
CA LEU A 481 -12.65 -1.13 -21.94
C LEU A 481 -12.35 -0.55 -23.32
N HIS A 482 -11.14 -0.03 -23.52
CA HIS A 482 -10.75 0.58 -24.80
C HIS A 482 -10.60 -0.46 -25.90
N SER A 483 -10.10 -1.67 -25.58
CA SER A 483 -10.05 -2.79 -26.52
C SER A 483 -11.44 -3.12 -27.07
N LYS A 484 -12.42 -3.29 -26.18
CA LYS A 484 -13.80 -3.65 -26.52
C LYS A 484 -14.53 -2.54 -27.28
N VAL A 485 -14.21 -1.28 -26.99
CA VAL A 485 -14.91 -0.12 -27.56
C VAL A 485 -14.32 0.34 -28.89
N ARG A 486 -12.98 0.37 -29.02
CA ARG A 486 -12.29 1.05 -30.14
C ARG A 486 -11.65 0.10 -31.14
N CYS A 487 -11.47 -1.18 -30.78
CA CYS A 487 -10.82 -2.15 -31.65
C CYS A 487 -11.79 -3.24 -32.14
N PRO A 488 -12.97 -2.88 -32.73
CA PRO A 488 -13.99 -3.87 -33.11
C PRO A 488 -13.54 -4.79 -34.25
N ASN A 489 -12.55 -4.38 -35.03
CA ASN A 489 -11.98 -5.20 -36.11
C ASN A 489 -10.84 -6.10 -35.65
N SER A 490 -10.42 -6.00 -34.38
CA SER A 490 -9.42 -6.93 -33.85
C SER A 490 -10.07 -8.30 -33.70
N THR A 491 -9.44 -9.34 -34.25
CA THR A 491 -9.86 -10.77 -34.16
C THR A 491 -9.91 -11.32 -32.72
N ILE A 492 -9.64 -10.43 -31.77
CA ILE A 492 -9.38 -10.66 -30.36
C ILE A 492 -10.67 -10.41 -29.57
N SER A 493 -11.60 -9.56 -30.01
CA SER A 493 -12.78 -9.17 -29.21
C SER A 493 -13.67 -10.35 -28.77
N GLU A 494 -13.61 -11.49 -29.47
CA GLU A 494 -14.32 -12.74 -29.12
C GLU A 494 -13.45 -13.77 -28.35
N LYS A 495 -12.13 -13.57 -28.22
CA LYS A 495 -11.19 -14.52 -27.60
C LYS A 495 -10.52 -14.02 -26.32
N VAL A 496 -10.85 -12.81 -25.84
CA VAL A 496 -10.27 -12.20 -24.61
C VAL A 496 -10.90 -12.72 -23.31
N ASP A 497 -11.30 -13.97 -23.25
CA ASP A 497 -12.04 -14.49 -22.08
C ASP A 497 -11.14 -14.92 -20.93
N THR A 498 -9.81 -14.95 -21.11
CA THR A 498 -8.86 -15.35 -20.05
C THR A 498 -7.76 -14.33 -19.85
N LEU A 499 -8.15 -13.24 -19.20
CA LEU A 499 -7.25 -12.21 -18.69
C LEU A 499 -6.92 -12.55 -17.23
N THR A 500 -5.70 -13.00 -16.96
CA THR A 500 -5.20 -12.93 -15.59
C THR A 500 -4.60 -11.56 -15.39
N THR A 501 -5.06 -10.86 -14.36
CA THR A 501 -4.61 -9.51 -14.03
C THR A 501 -3.75 -9.62 -12.79
N GLN A 502 -2.49 -9.21 -12.91
CA GLN A 502 -1.65 -8.94 -11.74
C GLN A 502 -1.54 -7.42 -11.64
N THR A 503 -2.03 -6.87 -10.53
CA THR A 503 -1.91 -5.46 -10.22
C THR A 503 -0.51 -5.18 -9.70
N VAL A 504 0.12 -4.14 -10.24
CA VAL A 504 1.51 -3.75 -9.93
C VAL A 504 1.54 -2.44 -9.16
N GLY A 505 0.48 -1.65 -9.28
CA GLY A 505 0.35 -0.39 -8.57
C GLY A 505 -1.00 0.27 -8.82
N MET A 506 -1.17 1.43 -8.23
CA MET A 506 -2.30 2.32 -8.49
C MET A 506 -1.79 3.66 -8.99
N ASP A 507 -2.49 4.22 -9.97
CA ASP A 507 -2.25 5.54 -10.52
C ASP A 507 -3.42 6.47 -10.17
N GLY A 508 -3.11 7.69 -9.78
CA GLY A 508 -4.11 8.70 -9.43
C GLY A 508 -4.41 9.57 -10.65
N HIS A 509 -5.68 9.72 -11.00
CA HIS A 509 -6.13 10.62 -12.06
C HIS A 509 -6.64 11.94 -11.49
N ALA A 510 -6.19 13.03 -12.12
CA ALA A 510 -6.55 14.39 -11.79
C ALA A 510 -6.55 15.25 -13.07
N TRP A 511 -7.22 16.41 -13.00
CA TRP A 511 -7.11 17.42 -14.04
C TRP A 511 -5.80 18.17 -13.92
N LEU A 512 -5.19 18.48 -15.05
CA LEU A 512 -3.98 19.28 -15.13
C LEU A 512 -4.35 20.73 -15.40
N PHE A 513 -3.73 21.65 -14.66
CA PHE A 513 -3.87 23.08 -14.90
C PHE A 513 -2.52 23.66 -15.30
N GLN A 514 -2.55 24.79 -16.04
CA GLN A 514 -1.36 25.60 -16.24
C GLN A 514 -0.67 25.88 -14.89
N LYS A 515 0.66 26.01 -14.91
CA LYS A 515 1.41 26.42 -13.72
C LYS A 515 0.88 27.77 -13.22
N ASP A 516 0.66 27.86 -11.91
CA ASP A 516 0.12 29.07 -11.25
C ASP A 516 -1.29 29.44 -11.70
N PHE A 517 -2.12 28.45 -12.10
CA PHE A 517 -3.53 28.66 -12.36
C PHE A 517 -4.22 29.10 -11.05
N PRO A 518 -4.77 30.31 -10.98
CA PRO A 518 -5.13 30.94 -9.70
C PRO A 518 -6.37 30.32 -9.04
N PHE A 519 -7.11 29.48 -9.75
CA PHE A 519 -8.41 28.96 -9.30
C PHE A 519 -8.42 27.45 -9.04
N VAL A 520 -7.26 26.78 -9.02
CA VAL A 520 -7.19 25.32 -8.77
C VAL A 520 -7.90 24.93 -7.48
N ASP A 521 -7.76 25.74 -6.43
CA ASP A 521 -8.41 25.48 -5.14
C ASP A 521 -9.94 25.53 -5.22
N GLN A 522 -10.50 26.41 -6.05
CA GLN A 522 -11.95 26.49 -6.25
C GLN A 522 -12.45 25.26 -7.01
N PHE A 523 -11.74 24.85 -8.07
CA PHE A 523 -12.01 23.58 -8.75
C PHE A 523 -11.94 22.41 -7.77
N ASN A 524 -10.93 22.37 -6.90
CA ASN A 524 -10.76 21.31 -5.89
C ASN A 524 -11.92 21.24 -4.91
N VAL A 525 -12.41 22.38 -4.41
CA VAL A 525 -13.58 22.42 -3.52
C VAL A 525 -14.80 21.81 -4.19
N HIS A 526 -15.05 22.15 -5.46
CA HIS A 526 -16.22 21.64 -6.18
C HIS A 526 -16.07 20.19 -6.65
N ILE A 527 -14.88 19.77 -7.08
CA ILE A 527 -14.58 18.37 -7.40
C ILE A 527 -14.78 17.49 -6.16
N ARG A 528 -14.29 17.92 -4.98
CA ARG A 528 -14.52 17.19 -3.73
C ARG A 528 -16.01 17.09 -3.39
N LYS A 529 -16.80 18.14 -3.62
CA LYS A 529 -18.26 18.11 -3.45
C LYS A 529 -18.94 17.13 -4.42
N VAL A 530 -18.47 17.04 -5.67
CA VAL A 530 -18.97 16.06 -6.66
C VAL A 530 -18.66 14.63 -6.22
N ILE A 531 -17.46 14.40 -5.67
CA ILE A 531 -17.04 13.09 -5.14
C ILE A 531 -17.84 12.74 -3.88
N SER A 532 -17.91 13.64 -2.90
CA SER A 532 -18.60 13.40 -1.62
C SER A 532 -20.12 13.30 -1.77
N GLY A 533 -20.70 13.99 -2.76
CA GLY A 533 -22.09 13.85 -3.15
C GLY A 533 -22.42 12.57 -3.93
N GLY A 534 -21.43 11.71 -4.22
CA GLY A 534 -21.62 10.43 -4.91
C GLY A 534 -21.94 10.53 -6.41
N LEU A 535 -21.92 11.74 -6.99
CA LEU A 535 -22.23 11.98 -8.41
C LEU A 535 -21.22 11.27 -9.32
N LEU A 536 -19.93 11.33 -8.98
CA LEU A 536 -18.89 10.67 -9.76
C LEU A 536 -19.13 9.15 -9.86
N SER A 537 -19.45 8.49 -8.74
CA SER A 537 -19.80 7.06 -8.68
C SER A 537 -21.00 6.71 -9.57
N SER A 538 -22.03 7.56 -9.56
CA SER A 538 -23.21 7.42 -10.43
C SER A 538 -22.82 7.50 -11.92
N TRP A 539 -21.97 8.46 -12.30
CA TRP A 539 -21.48 8.59 -13.67
C TRP A 539 -20.58 7.43 -14.10
N LYS A 540 -19.80 6.84 -13.19
CA LYS A 540 -19.07 5.58 -13.42
C LYS A 540 -19.99 4.46 -13.85
N GLN A 541 -21.04 4.23 -13.06
CA GLN A 541 -22.01 3.20 -13.36
C GLN A 541 -22.74 3.49 -14.69
N LYS A 542 -23.18 4.73 -14.91
CA LYS A 542 -23.81 5.17 -16.16
C LYS A 542 -22.92 4.91 -17.39
N ALA A 543 -21.63 5.28 -17.33
CA ALA A 543 -20.69 5.09 -18.42
C ALA A 543 -20.44 3.61 -18.73
N LEU A 544 -20.41 2.75 -17.71
CA LEU A 544 -20.30 1.30 -17.87
C LEU A 544 -21.60 0.65 -18.40
N LEU A 545 -22.76 1.18 -18.01
CA LEU A 545 -24.08 0.69 -18.44
C LEU A 545 -24.45 1.10 -19.87
N ALA A 546 -24.04 2.29 -20.33
CA ALA A 546 -24.41 2.88 -21.62
C ALA A 546 -23.97 2.08 -22.87
N LYS A 547 -23.21 0.98 -22.71
CA LYS A 547 -22.73 0.13 -23.82
C LYS A 547 -23.08 -1.37 -23.72
N ASN A 548 -24.07 -1.77 -22.92
CA ASN A 548 -24.38 -3.20 -22.68
C ASN A 548 -23.18 -4.02 -22.16
N ILE A 549 -22.14 -3.37 -21.60
CA ILE A 549 -20.96 -4.05 -21.05
C ILE A 549 -21.34 -4.79 -19.74
N TYR A 550 -22.41 -4.34 -19.08
CA TYR A 550 -22.89 -4.89 -17.81
C TYR A 550 -23.38 -6.34 -17.89
N ILE A 551 -23.81 -6.81 -19.07
CA ILE A 551 -24.35 -8.16 -19.26
C ILE A 551 -23.28 -9.24 -19.00
N TYR A 552 -22.00 -8.93 -19.19
CA TYR A 552 -20.91 -9.91 -19.03
C TYR A 552 -20.26 -9.90 -17.62
N SER A 553 -20.42 -8.83 -16.84
CA SER A 553 -19.98 -8.83 -15.43
C SER A 553 -20.81 -9.74 -14.53
N LYS A 554 -22.04 -10.06 -14.96
CA LYS A 554 -22.98 -10.91 -14.23
C LYS A 554 -22.61 -12.40 -14.24
N GLN A 555 -21.66 -12.81 -15.08
CA GLN A 555 -21.15 -14.19 -15.10
C GLN A 555 -20.12 -14.48 -14.01
N ILE A 556 -19.63 -13.47 -13.27
CA ILE A 556 -18.60 -13.69 -12.24
C ILE A 556 -19.16 -13.69 -10.81
N THR A 557 -20.31 -13.07 -10.53
CA THR A 557 -20.96 -13.23 -9.21
C THR A 557 -22.45 -12.95 -9.29
N SER A 558 -23.28 -13.99 -9.21
CA SER A 558 -24.70 -13.82 -8.87
C SER A 558 -25.10 -14.77 -7.76
N THR A 559 -25.28 -14.24 -6.54
CA THR A 559 -26.43 -14.61 -5.71
C THR A 559 -27.04 -13.35 -5.09
N LYS A 560 -28.26 -13.06 -5.56
CA LYS A 560 -29.32 -12.21 -5.00
C LYS A 560 -29.02 -10.75 -4.65
N ASN A 561 -29.74 -9.83 -5.32
CA ASN A 561 -30.52 -8.82 -4.61
C ASN A 561 -31.73 -8.34 -5.43
N GLU A 562 -32.84 -8.16 -4.71
CA GLU A 562 -34.06 -7.47 -5.12
C GLU A 562 -33.84 -5.95 -4.95
N ASN A 563 -34.23 -5.16 -5.96
CA ASN A 563 -34.14 -3.71 -5.92
C ASN A 563 -35.47 -3.12 -5.47
N VAL A 564 -35.51 -2.57 -4.25
CA VAL A 564 -36.53 -1.61 -3.81
C VAL A 564 -35.82 -0.31 -3.45
N ILE A 565 -36.16 0.78 -4.15
CA ILE A 565 -35.67 2.12 -3.86
C ILE A 565 -36.48 2.67 -2.68
N GLY A 566 -35.92 2.58 -1.47
CA GLY A 566 -36.52 3.10 -0.25
C GLY A 566 -36.13 4.54 0.08
N PHE A 567 -36.89 5.16 0.98
CA PHE A 567 -36.70 6.50 1.56
C PHE A 567 -35.33 6.76 2.25
N SER A 568 -34.43 5.77 2.32
CA SER A 568 -33.09 5.87 2.91
C SER A 568 -32.15 6.85 2.21
N ASN A 569 -32.49 7.31 1.00
CA ASN A 569 -31.70 8.32 0.29
C ASN A 569 -31.81 9.73 0.91
N LEU A 570 -32.84 10.00 1.72
CA LEU A 570 -32.99 11.28 2.44
C LEU A 570 -32.14 11.35 3.72
N GLU A 571 -31.84 10.22 4.37
CA GLU A 571 -30.92 10.15 5.52
C GLU A 571 -29.46 10.48 5.14
N ARG A 572 -29.11 10.37 3.85
CA ARG A 572 -27.76 10.66 3.32
C ARG A 572 -27.52 12.15 3.04
N ALA A 573 -28.57 12.96 2.95
CA ALA A 573 -28.45 14.40 2.74
C ALA A 573 -28.25 15.09 4.09
N GLY A 574 -26.99 15.16 4.54
CA GLY A 574 -26.61 15.93 5.71
C GLY A 574 -26.95 17.41 5.54
N GLY A 575 -28.08 17.83 6.10
CA GLY A 575 -28.50 19.23 6.19
C GLY A 575 -29.69 19.58 5.30
N VAL A 576 -30.81 19.89 5.97
CA VAL A 576 -32.09 20.40 5.43
C VAL A 576 -33.07 19.33 4.94
N ALA A 577 -34.20 19.21 5.66
CA ALA A 577 -35.39 18.51 5.18
C ALA A 577 -36.34 19.53 4.51
N VAL A 578 -36.71 19.27 3.25
CA VAL A 578 -37.68 20.06 2.50
C VAL A 578 -39.03 19.33 2.57
N VAL A 579 -39.99 19.89 3.32
CA VAL A 579 -41.34 19.32 3.39
C VAL A 579 -42.22 20.08 2.41
N ASN A 580 -42.73 19.35 1.40
CA ASN A 580 -43.55 19.91 0.35
C ASN A 580 -45.04 19.68 0.70
N TYR A 581 -45.74 20.75 1.07
CA TYR A 581 -47.20 20.76 1.08
C TYR A 581 -47.68 21.38 -0.24
N ALA A 582 -48.87 20.98 -0.70
CA ALA A 582 -49.44 21.32 -2.02
C ALA A 582 -49.42 22.82 -2.41
N GLU A 583 -49.17 23.74 -1.47
CA GLU A 583 -49.15 25.19 -1.71
C GLU A 583 -47.91 25.92 -1.13
N SER A 584 -47.02 25.26 -0.38
CA SER A 584 -45.80 25.91 0.15
C SER A 584 -44.68 24.93 0.49
N VAL A 585 -43.43 25.36 0.29
CA VAL A 585 -42.22 24.64 0.66
C VAL A 585 -41.66 25.22 1.97
N GLU A 586 -41.62 24.41 3.01
CA GLU A 586 -41.03 24.78 4.30
C GLU A 586 -39.65 24.12 4.46
N LEU A 587 -38.66 24.93 4.87
CA LEU A 587 -37.26 24.56 4.96
C LEU A 587 -36.84 24.52 6.44
N TYR A 588 -36.50 23.34 6.93
CA TYR A 588 -36.15 23.13 8.34
C TYR A 588 -34.65 22.81 8.49
N THR A 589 -33.98 23.44 9.47
CA THR A 589 -32.70 22.92 9.98
C THR A 589 -32.94 21.97 11.14
N ILE A 590 -32.23 20.86 11.10
CA ILE A 590 -32.23 19.84 12.14
C ILE A 590 -30.77 19.62 12.53
N CYS A 591 -30.43 19.75 13.82
CA CYS A 591 -29.22 19.14 14.36
C CYS A 591 -29.40 17.63 14.30
N PHE A 592 -28.99 17.00 13.19
CA PHE A 592 -29.22 15.57 12.96
C PHE A 592 -28.51 14.66 13.96
N TYR A 593 -27.50 15.18 14.68
CA TYR A 593 -26.81 14.42 15.71
C TYR A 593 -27.50 14.43 17.08
N CYS A 594 -28.33 15.45 17.32
CA CYS A 594 -28.92 15.68 18.62
C CYS A 594 -30.02 14.67 18.96
N GLY A 595 -30.56 13.91 17.98
CA GLY A 595 -31.24 12.60 18.08
C GLY A 595 -32.44 12.43 19.02
N ASP A 596 -32.57 13.23 20.07
CA ASP A 596 -33.75 13.35 20.88
C ASP A 596 -34.81 14.06 20.05
N VAL A 597 -36.03 13.53 20.10
CA VAL A 597 -37.26 14.05 19.51
C VAL A 597 -37.58 15.50 19.94
N LYS A 598 -36.75 16.10 20.80
CA LYS A 598 -36.74 17.52 21.20
C LYS A 598 -35.81 18.40 20.37
N GLY A 599 -35.10 17.87 19.39
CA GLY A 599 -34.32 18.64 18.43
C GLY A 599 -35.20 19.72 17.81
N LYS A 600 -34.99 20.97 18.24
CA LYS A 600 -35.87 22.09 17.92
C LYS A 600 -35.76 22.37 16.43
N MET A 601 -36.69 21.79 15.65
CA MET A 601 -36.85 22.11 14.23
C MET A 601 -36.97 23.61 14.11
N THR A 602 -35.94 24.24 13.55
CA THR A 602 -35.92 25.68 13.34
C THR A 602 -36.33 25.90 11.90
N LEU A 603 -37.54 26.43 11.69
CA LEU A 603 -38.02 26.85 10.39
C LEU A 603 -37.08 27.97 9.91
N LEU A 604 -36.26 27.68 8.91
CA LEU A 604 -35.36 28.67 8.33
C LEU A 604 -36.09 29.57 7.36
N GLN A 605 -36.97 28.99 6.55
CA GLN A 605 -37.64 29.73 5.48
C GLN A 605 -38.92 29.01 5.06
N LYS A 606 -39.96 29.80 4.76
CA LYS A 606 -41.20 29.34 4.12
C LYS A 606 -41.29 30.02 2.75
N SER A 607 -41.19 29.25 1.68
CA SER A 607 -41.22 29.75 0.29
C SER A 607 -42.51 29.29 -0.41
N SER A 608 -43.11 30.16 -1.22
CA SER A 608 -44.23 29.76 -2.09
C SER A 608 -43.69 29.15 -3.39
N TYR A 609 -44.50 28.32 -4.05
CA TYR A 609 -44.12 27.51 -5.22
C TYR A 609 -43.50 28.30 -6.40
N ASN A 610 -43.68 29.63 -6.41
CA ASN A 610 -43.22 30.51 -7.48
C ASN A 610 -41.86 31.20 -7.20
N GLN A 611 -41.21 30.92 -6.07
CA GLN A 611 -39.86 31.42 -5.78
C GLN A 611 -38.83 30.27 -5.82
N PRO A 612 -37.73 30.41 -6.61
CA PRO A 612 -36.69 29.39 -6.69
C PRO A 612 -36.05 29.17 -5.31
N LEU A 613 -35.88 27.90 -4.91
CA LEU A 613 -35.14 27.55 -3.70
C LEU A 613 -33.73 28.14 -3.79
N ASP A 614 -33.34 28.91 -2.78
CA ASP A 614 -32.01 29.49 -2.70
C ASP A 614 -30.99 28.37 -2.40
N ILE A 615 -30.28 27.95 -3.45
CA ILE A 615 -29.30 26.86 -3.41
C ILE A 615 -28.14 27.18 -2.46
N GLU A 616 -27.86 28.46 -2.16
CA GLU A 616 -26.80 28.83 -1.20
C GLU A 616 -27.09 28.32 0.22
N PHE A 617 -28.36 28.20 0.61
CA PHE A 617 -28.76 27.76 1.94
C PHE A 617 -28.55 26.25 2.18
N LEU A 618 -28.60 25.44 1.12
CA LEU A 618 -28.30 24.00 1.15
C LEU A 618 -26.82 23.70 1.39
N PHE A 619 -25.93 24.68 1.21
CA PHE A 619 -24.48 24.51 1.28
C PHE A 619 -23.79 25.39 2.33
N SER A 620 -24.49 25.80 3.40
CA SER A 620 -23.90 26.67 4.43
C SER A 620 -22.63 26.05 5.02
N THR A 621 -21.50 26.73 4.87
CA THR A 621 -20.13 26.26 5.17
C THR A 621 -19.76 26.35 6.66
N ASN A 622 -20.73 26.61 7.54
CA ASN A 622 -20.48 26.93 8.95
C ASN A 622 -20.61 25.73 9.89
N PHE A 623 -19.95 24.61 9.55
CA PHE A 623 -19.74 23.48 10.48
C PHE A 623 -18.43 23.60 11.29
N LYS A 624 -17.83 24.80 11.39
CA LYS A 624 -16.50 25.02 11.99
C LYS A 624 -16.43 24.84 13.51
N ASN A 625 -17.55 24.63 14.19
CA ASN A 625 -17.61 24.54 15.63
C ASN A 625 -18.74 23.57 16.01
N PHE A 626 -18.39 22.39 16.52
CA PHE A 626 -19.38 21.42 17.01
C PHE A 626 -20.10 21.86 18.28
N GLY A 627 -19.84 23.08 18.79
CA GLY A 627 -20.61 23.71 19.86
C GLY A 627 -20.49 22.98 21.20
N GLY A 628 -19.39 22.27 21.45
CA GLY A 628 -19.20 21.45 22.64
C GLY A 628 -19.92 20.10 22.60
N HIS A 629 -20.45 19.69 21.43
CA HIS A 629 -21.13 18.41 21.26
C HIS A 629 -20.33 17.25 21.86
N LEU A 630 -21.01 16.33 22.57
CA LEU A 630 -20.38 15.18 23.22
C LEU A 630 -20.43 13.97 22.29
N PHE A 631 -19.30 13.64 21.65
CA PHE A 631 -19.16 12.42 20.86
C PHE A 631 -18.89 11.20 21.75
N LYS A 632 -19.67 10.14 21.58
CA LYS A 632 -19.40 8.82 22.13
C LYS A 632 -18.41 8.10 21.23
N VAL A 633 -17.18 7.93 21.68
CA VAL A 633 -16.11 7.33 20.88
C VAL A 633 -15.81 5.94 21.41
N ALA A 634 -16.13 4.91 20.64
CA ALA A 634 -15.78 3.55 21.04
C ALA A 634 -14.27 3.32 20.84
N TYR A 635 -13.64 2.54 21.71
CA TYR A 635 -12.23 2.24 21.58
C TYR A 635 -11.90 0.80 22.01
N ILE A 636 -10.78 0.30 21.47
CA ILE A 636 -10.08 -0.89 21.97
C ILE A 636 -8.68 -0.51 22.44
N ASP A 637 -8.17 -1.23 23.44
CA ASP A 637 -6.76 -1.10 23.84
C ASP A 637 -5.86 -1.74 22.77
N TYR A 638 -5.22 -0.89 21.99
CA TYR A 638 -4.38 -1.26 20.87
C TYR A 638 -3.15 -0.34 20.77
N LEU A 639 -2.07 -0.71 21.47
CA LEU A 639 -0.81 0.05 21.47
C LEU A 639 -0.10 -0.06 20.10
N PRO A 640 0.56 1.01 19.62
CA PRO A 640 0.76 2.33 20.26
C PRO A 640 -0.35 3.36 19.96
N TYR A 641 -1.54 2.92 19.56
CA TYR A 641 -2.56 3.78 18.94
C TYR A 641 -3.57 4.32 19.95
N MET A 642 -4.04 3.44 20.82
CA MET A 642 -4.96 3.76 21.90
C MET A 642 -4.69 2.81 23.06
N TYR A 643 -4.60 3.32 24.27
CA TYR A 643 -4.48 2.52 25.48
C TYR A 643 -5.04 3.29 26.67
N CYS A 644 -6.01 2.70 27.35
CA CYS A 644 -6.61 3.29 28.52
C CYS A 644 -5.84 2.91 29.78
N SER A 645 -5.20 3.88 30.44
CA SER A 645 -4.49 3.66 31.70
C SER A 645 -5.41 3.63 32.91
N GLN A 646 -6.53 4.36 32.88
CA GLN A 646 -7.51 4.40 33.97
C GLN A 646 -8.93 4.19 33.46
N LYS A 647 -9.55 3.08 33.89
CA LYS A 647 -10.90 2.66 33.52
C LYS A 647 -11.85 2.82 34.70
N THR A 648 -13.01 3.45 34.49
CA THR A 648 -14.12 3.46 35.46
C THR A 648 -15.28 2.67 34.89
N ARG A 649 -15.77 1.68 35.64
CA ARG A 649 -16.96 0.91 35.25
C ARG A 649 -18.22 1.59 35.80
N LEU A 650 -19.10 2.03 34.91
CA LEU A 650 -20.41 2.60 35.21
C LEU A 650 -21.46 1.70 34.55
N ASP A 651 -22.20 0.94 35.37
CA ASP A 651 -23.15 -0.08 34.93
C ASP A 651 -22.50 -1.13 33.99
N ASN A 652 -22.97 -1.22 32.75
CA ASN A 652 -22.49 -2.12 31.70
C ASN A 652 -21.48 -1.44 30.75
N ILE A 653 -21.08 -0.21 31.03
CA ILE A 653 -20.17 0.57 30.19
C ILE A 653 -18.88 0.84 30.97
N THR A 654 -17.74 0.47 30.39
CA THR A 654 -16.45 0.89 30.93
C THR A 654 -16.02 2.17 30.22
N LEU A 655 -15.78 3.22 31.00
CA LEU A 655 -15.30 4.51 30.51
C LEU A 655 -13.80 4.62 30.70
N CYS A 656 -13.14 5.24 29.73
CA CYS A 656 -11.74 5.61 29.86
C CYS A 656 -11.58 7.04 30.38
N ASN A 657 -10.94 7.20 31.54
CA ASN A 657 -10.66 8.53 32.11
C ASN A 657 -9.32 9.08 31.61
N GLU A 658 -8.32 8.21 31.51
CA GLU A 658 -6.98 8.56 31.04
C GLU A 658 -6.57 7.58 29.95
N ALA A 659 -6.22 8.13 28.78
CA ALA A 659 -5.75 7.36 27.65
C ALA A 659 -4.41 7.89 27.16
N LEU A 660 -3.70 7.01 26.46
CA LEU A 660 -2.44 7.27 25.78
C LEU A 660 -2.54 6.68 24.36
N GLY A 661 -1.71 7.15 23.45
CA GLY A 661 -1.64 6.61 22.09
C GLY A 661 -1.75 7.68 21.01
N SER A 662 -1.26 7.36 19.82
CA SER A 662 -1.21 8.32 18.71
C SER A 662 -2.59 8.73 18.20
N GLU A 663 -3.56 7.82 18.18
CA GLU A 663 -4.94 8.15 17.81
C GLU A 663 -5.67 8.92 18.91
N PHE A 664 -5.39 8.63 20.18
CA PHE A 664 -5.94 9.42 21.28
C PHE A 664 -5.48 10.88 21.23
N LEU A 665 -4.18 11.11 21.00
CA LEU A 665 -3.62 12.46 20.87
C LEU A 665 -4.19 13.20 19.64
N LEU A 666 -4.48 12.46 18.57
CA LEU A 666 -5.20 12.99 17.41
C LEU A 666 -6.64 13.40 17.78
N LEU A 667 -7.39 12.54 18.47
CA LEU A 667 -8.74 12.85 18.95
C LEU A 667 -8.74 14.10 19.85
N GLN A 668 -7.84 14.15 20.83
CA GLN A 668 -7.72 15.27 21.75
C GLN A 668 -7.42 16.58 20.99
N THR A 669 -6.52 16.53 20.02
CA THR A 669 -6.18 17.69 19.18
C THR A 669 -7.38 18.17 18.36
N LEU A 670 -8.11 17.25 17.74
CA LEU A 670 -9.30 17.58 16.96
C LEU A 670 -10.43 18.09 17.85
N SER A 671 -10.61 17.56 19.05
CA SER A 671 -11.63 18.01 20.02
C SER A 671 -11.43 19.46 20.41
N ASN A 672 -10.19 19.86 20.69
CA ASN A 672 -9.83 21.22 21.04
C ASN A 672 -10.00 22.17 19.84
N TYR A 673 -9.65 21.71 18.64
CA TYR A 673 -9.69 22.55 17.45
C TYR A 673 -11.10 22.74 16.89
N LEU A 674 -11.89 21.67 16.86
CA LEU A 674 -13.26 21.65 16.33
C LEU A 674 -14.32 21.93 17.42
N ASN A 675 -13.87 22.17 18.66
CA ASN A 675 -14.68 22.49 19.83
C ASN A 675 -15.80 21.47 20.07
N PHE A 676 -15.43 20.19 20.22
CA PHE A 676 -16.31 19.13 20.71
C PHE A 676 -15.75 18.51 21.99
N THR A 677 -16.63 17.88 22.77
CA THR A 677 -16.24 17.01 23.89
C THR A 677 -16.42 15.56 23.48
N TYR A 678 -15.76 14.63 24.17
CA TYR A 678 -15.87 13.21 23.86
C TYR A 678 -15.94 12.35 25.12
N GLN A 679 -16.60 11.21 24.99
CA GLN A 679 -16.67 10.15 25.99
C GLN A 679 -16.12 8.87 25.38
N LEU A 680 -15.02 8.36 25.93
CA LEU A 680 -14.39 7.13 25.48
C LEU A 680 -15.07 5.92 26.11
N ILE A 681 -15.63 5.05 25.27
CA ILE A 681 -16.37 3.85 25.67
C ILE A 681 -15.57 2.62 25.26
N GLU A 682 -15.18 1.80 26.23
CA GLU A 682 -14.49 0.54 25.95
C GLU A 682 -15.46 -0.44 25.30
N THR A 683 -15.02 -1.15 24.27
CA THR A 683 -15.79 -2.27 23.75
C THR A 683 -15.69 -3.47 24.69
N PRO A 684 -16.79 -4.22 24.91
CA PRO A 684 -16.80 -5.36 25.84
C PRO A 684 -15.92 -6.54 25.40
N SER A 685 -15.31 -6.48 24.22
CA SER A 685 -14.29 -7.43 23.78
C SER A 685 -13.21 -6.72 22.96
N ASP A 686 -12.04 -7.36 22.87
CA ASP A 686 -10.90 -6.90 22.08
C ASP A 686 -11.03 -7.19 20.58
N PHE A 687 -12.24 -7.53 20.11
CA PHE A 687 -12.50 -7.80 18.71
C PHE A 687 -12.94 -6.54 17.97
N TYR A 688 -12.30 -6.28 16.82
CA TYR A 688 -12.67 -5.18 15.94
C TYR A 688 -14.13 -5.26 15.47
N ASP A 689 -14.71 -6.45 15.36
CA ASP A 689 -16.11 -6.59 14.94
C ASP A 689 -17.05 -6.01 16.01
N ASN A 690 -16.76 -6.16 17.30
CA ASN A 690 -17.53 -5.51 18.35
C ASN A 690 -17.38 -3.99 18.32
N LEU A 691 -16.19 -3.49 17.97
CA LEU A 691 -15.93 -2.06 17.79
C LEU A 691 -16.71 -1.49 16.59
N VAL A 692 -16.72 -2.23 15.47
CA VAL A 692 -17.53 -1.94 14.29
C VAL A 692 -19.02 -1.99 14.62
N ASP A 693 -19.46 -2.97 15.42
CA ASP A 693 -20.85 -3.11 15.86
C ASP A 693 -21.26 -1.95 16.75
N GLN A 694 -20.41 -1.44 17.64
CA GLN A 694 -20.73 -0.24 18.42
C GLN A 694 -21.06 0.96 17.53
N VAL A 695 -20.31 1.14 16.44
CA VAL A 695 -20.57 2.24 15.48
C VAL A 695 -21.80 1.94 14.62
N THR A 696 -21.91 0.71 14.11
CA THR A 696 -23.01 0.27 13.22
C THR A 696 -24.36 0.31 13.95
N LEU A 697 -24.41 -0.14 15.20
CA LEU A 697 -25.60 -0.14 16.07
C LEU A 697 -25.88 1.24 16.71
N LYS A 698 -25.13 2.28 16.33
CA LYS A 698 -25.27 3.66 16.84
C LYS A 698 -25.08 3.80 18.36
N HIS A 699 -24.36 2.87 19.00
CA HIS A 699 -23.94 3.00 20.40
C HIS A 699 -22.76 3.97 20.55
N ALA A 700 -21.91 4.05 19.52
CA ALA A 700 -20.83 5.01 19.38
C ALA A 700 -20.89 5.73 18.03
N ASP A 701 -20.36 6.94 18.02
CA ASP A 701 -20.38 7.89 16.92
C ASP A 701 -19.30 7.59 15.88
N PHE A 702 -18.13 7.20 16.38
CA PHE A 702 -17.01 6.65 15.64
C PHE A 702 -16.14 5.84 16.59
N ALA A 703 -15.12 5.16 16.05
CA ALA A 703 -14.23 4.32 16.84
C ALA A 703 -12.74 4.61 16.62
N LEU A 704 -11.94 4.26 17.65
CA LEU A 704 -10.48 4.36 17.71
C LEU A 704 -9.83 3.02 18.02
N GLY A 705 -8.54 2.90 17.72
CA GLY A 705 -7.71 1.78 18.14
C GLY A 705 -7.19 0.93 16.99
N GLY A 706 -6.71 1.54 15.89
CA GLY A 706 -6.07 0.81 14.80
C GLY A 706 -7.04 0.05 13.89
N VAL A 707 -8.25 0.56 13.68
CA VAL A 707 -9.25 -0.17 12.89
C VAL A 707 -8.84 -0.24 11.43
N SER A 708 -8.64 -1.47 10.93
CA SER A 708 -8.35 -1.71 9.51
C SER A 708 -9.60 -1.46 8.66
N ALA A 709 -9.47 -0.61 7.63
CA ALA A 709 -10.52 -0.26 6.68
C ALA A 709 -10.63 -1.30 5.55
N THR A 710 -11.23 -2.46 5.86
CA THR A 710 -11.47 -3.51 4.85
C THR A 710 -12.70 -3.23 4.00
N ASN A 711 -12.75 -3.82 2.80
CA ASN A 711 -13.89 -3.71 1.88
C ASN A 711 -15.23 -4.00 2.58
N ARG A 712 -15.32 -5.11 3.33
CA ARG A 712 -16.53 -5.47 4.09
C ARG A 712 -16.95 -4.41 5.12
N ARG A 713 -16.00 -3.77 5.80
CA ARG A 713 -16.30 -2.70 6.76
C ARG A 713 -16.67 -1.40 6.05
N MET A 714 -16.04 -1.11 4.91
CA MET A 714 -16.37 0.06 4.09
C MET A 714 -17.77 -0.03 3.47
N GLU A 715 -18.33 -1.24 3.33
CA GLU A 715 -19.73 -1.43 2.94
C GLU A 715 -20.72 -1.01 4.05
N SER A 716 -20.35 -1.19 5.33
CA SER A 716 -21.24 -0.93 6.48
C SER A 716 -20.92 0.35 7.25
N LEU A 717 -19.78 0.99 6.99
CA LEU A 717 -19.27 2.17 7.70
C LEU A 717 -18.60 3.14 6.72
N ARG A 718 -18.51 4.42 7.09
CA ARG A 718 -17.65 5.39 6.40
C ARG A 718 -16.34 5.51 7.15
N PHE A 719 -15.23 5.58 6.44
CA PHE A 719 -13.91 5.75 7.07
C PHE A 719 -13.39 7.15 6.84
N ALA A 720 -12.71 7.70 7.85
CA ALA A 720 -11.84 8.85 7.64
C ALA A 720 -10.73 8.50 6.65
N ASP A 721 -9.99 9.52 6.24
CA ASP A 721 -8.77 9.32 5.47
C ASP A 721 -7.81 8.38 6.19
N VAL A 722 -7.06 7.60 5.40
CA VAL A 722 -6.10 6.61 5.90
C VAL A 722 -5.08 7.32 6.80
N LEU A 723 -5.10 6.96 8.08
CA LEU A 723 -4.20 7.51 9.09
C LEU A 723 -2.80 6.94 8.92
N ARG A 724 -2.71 5.64 8.62
CA ARG A 724 -1.47 4.92 8.37
C ARG A 724 -1.73 3.60 7.67
N PHE A 725 -0.64 2.99 7.26
CA PHE A 725 -0.58 1.68 6.68
C PHE A 725 0.14 0.74 7.65
N GLU A 726 -0.59 -0.25 8.17
CA GLU A 726 -0.06 -1.21 9.12
C GLU A 726 0.44 -2.46 8.37
N PRO A 727 1.75 -2.77 8.43
CA PRO A 727 2.28 -3.97 7.81
C PRO A 727 1.87 -5.21 8.61
N PHE A 728 1.55 -6.29 7.91
CA PHE A 728 1.42 -7.60 8.53
C PHE A 728 2.72 -8.40 8.46
N GLY A 729 2.94 -9.19 9.49
CA GLY A 729 4.03 -10.15 9.59
C GLY A 729 3.55 -11.48 10.14
N LEU A 730 4.29 -12.53 9.80
CA LEU A 730 4.12 -13.84 10.42
C LEU A 730 5.05 -13.92 11.62
N PHE A 731 4.51 -14.34 12.75
CA PHE A 731 5.22 -14.53 14.01
C PHE A 731 5.22 -16.00 14.38
N TYR A 732 6.35 -16.46 14.92
CA TYR A 732 6.55 -17.83 15.35
C TYR A 732 7.55 -17.83 16.50
N VAL A 733 7.47 -18.84 17.35
CA VAL A 733 8.47 -19.06 18.39
C VAL A 733 9.34 -20.21 17.92
N PHE A 734 10.61 -19.90 17.63
CA PHE A 734 11.56 -20.92 17.22
C PHE A 734 12.09 -21.68 18.44
N GLN A 735 11.42 -22.78 18.79
CA GLN A 735 11.94 -23.73 19.76
C GLN A 735 12.79 -24.76 19.04
N LYS A 736 14.10 -24.47 18.89
CA LYS A 736 15.06 -25.56 18.69
C LYS A 736 15.38 -26.12 20.08
N PRO A 737 15.03 -27.39 20.40
CA PRO A 737 15.49 -28.00 21.64
C PRO A 737 17.01 -27.94 21.67
N PHE A 738 17.58 -27.52 22.80
CA PHE A 738 19.03 -27.31 22.95
C PHE A 738 19.86 -28.50 22.43
N LEU A 739 19.37 -29.71 22.66
CA LEU A 739 19.97 -30.95 22.16
C LEU A 739 19.98 -31.05 20.63
N SER A 740 18.91 -30.69 19.91
CA SER A 740 18.92 -30.76 18.44
C SER A 740 19.97 -29.80 17.86
N LYS A 741 20.17 -28.64 18.49
CA LYS A 741 21.18 -27.67 18.10
C LYS A 741 22.60 -28.24 18.23
N LEU A 742 22.85 -29.07 19.25
CA LEU A 742 24.11 -29.80 19.44
C LEU A 742 24.29 -30.95 18.44
N PHE A 743 23.22 -31.68 18.10
CA PHE A 743 23.30 -32.87 17.25
C PHE A 743 23.25 -32.61 15.73
N GLU A 744 22.61 -31.53 15.28
CA GLU A 744 22.32 -31.32 13.84
C GLU A 744 23.59 -31.20 12.98
N TYR A 745 24.65 -30.61 13.52
CA TYR A 745 25.93 -30.48 12.84
C TYR A 745 26.87 -31.67 13.09
N GLU A 746 26.83 -32.24 14.29
CA GLU A 746 27.82 -33.24 14.70
C GLU A 746 27.41 -34.68 14.37
N LEU A 747 26.11 -35.03 14.34
CA LEU A 747 25.67 -36.42 14.14
C LEU A 747 26.04 -36.96 12.76
N LYS A 748 25.92 -36.15 11.70
CA LYS A 748 26.32 -36.56 10.35
C LYS A 748 27.82 -36.85 10.26
N ASN A 749 28.63 -36.03 10.93
CA ASN A 749 30.08 -36.23 11.00
C ASN A 749 30.43 -37.45 11.87
N LEU A 750 29.71 -37.66 12.98
CA LEU A 750 29.87 -38.82 13.86
C LEU A 750 29.58 -40.14 13.12
N ILE A 751 28.53 -40.18 12.28
CA ILE A 751 28.20 -41.39 11.49
C ILE A 751 29.32 -41.71 10.50
N LEU A 752 29.88 -40.71 9.82
CA LEU A 752 31.02 -40.91 8.91
C LEU A 752 32.25 -41.42 9.66
N GLU A 753 32.53 -40.84 10.83
CA GLU A 753 33.61 -41.26 11.73
C GLU A 753 33.44 -42.71 12.21
N LEU A 754 32.23 -43.09 12.61
CA LEU A 754 31.90 -44.44 13.04
C LEU A 754 32.03 -45.45 11.89
N PHE A 755 31.57 -45.09 10.69
CA PHE A 755 31.74 -45.90 9.49
C PHE A 755 33.22 -46.13 9.17
N LEU A 756 34.05 -45.08 9.24
CA LEU A 756 35.49 -45.19 9.04
C LEU A 756 36.14 -46.09 10.10
N LEU A 757 35.72 -46.03 11.36
CA LEU A 757 36.18 -46.95 12.42
C LEU A 757 35.84 -48.40 12.11
N VAL A 758 34.64 -48.67 11.60
CA VAL A 758 34.21 -50.02 11.17
C VAL A 758 35.05 -50.50 9.99
N VAL A 759 35.25 -49.66 8.97
CA VAL A 759 36.11 -49.99 7.82
C VAL A 759 37.55 -50.27 8.27
N MET A 760 38.12 -49.45 9.17
CA MET A 760 39.44 -49.68 9.76
C MET A 760 39.51 -51.02 10.51
N PHE A 761 38.46 -51.38 11.25
CA PHE A 761 38.40 -52.64 11.97
C PHE A 761 38.39 -53.85 11.02
N PHE A 762 37.56 -53.81 9.97
CA PHE A 762 37.52 -54.87 8.95
C PHE A 762 38.82 -54.97 8.15
N LEU A 763 39.44 -53.83 7.81
CA LEU A 763 40.77 -53.83 7.17
C LEU A 763 41.85 -54.38 8.10
N SER A 764 41.78 -54.08 9.40
CA SER A 764 42.70 -54.63 10.40
C SER A 764 42.56 -56.14 10.51
N LEU A 765 41.33 -56.66 10.52
CA LEU A 765 41.06 -58.10 10.45
C LEU A 765 41.59 -58.71 9.16
N LEU A 766 41.33 -58.08 8.01
CA LEU A 766 41.80 -58.55 6.71
C LEU A 766 43.34 -58.65 6.69
N VAL A 767 44.05 -57.61 7.11
CA VAL A 767 45.53 -57.61 7.17
C VAL A 767 46.04 -58.65 8.17
N PHE A 768 45.39 -58.77 9.33
CA PHE A 768 45.74 -59.78 10.34
C PHE A 768 45.62 -61.22 9.80
N PHE A 769 44.59 -61.50 8.98
CA PHE A 769 44.40 -62.82 8.39
C PHE A 769 45.27 -63.08 7.15
N LEU A 770 45.51 -62.05 6.33
CA LEU A 770 46.27 -62.18 5.08
C LEU A 770 47.78 -62.22 5.32
N ASP A 771 48.29 -61.50 6.33
CA ASP A 771 49.73 -61.33 6.52
C ASP A 771 50.24 -61.98 7.81
N LYS A 772 50.45 -63.30 7.73
CA LYS A 772 51.09 -64.08 8.81
C LYS A 772 52.54 -63.69 9.08
N LYS A 773 53.19 -62.88 8.23
CA LYS A 773 54.62 -62.54 8.37
C LYS A 773 54.86 -61.32 9.27
N LEU A 774 53.89 -60.42 9.41
CA LEU A 774 54.09 -59.13 10.09
C LEU A 774 54.34 -59.24 11.61
N LYS A 775 54.01 -60.36 12.28
CA LYS A 775 54.10 -60.52 13.75
C LYS A 775 53.51 -59.35 14.56
N LEU A 776 52.59 -58.60 13.96
CA LEU A 776 51.88 -57.49 14.62
C LEU A 776 50.59 -58.02 15.24
N SER A 777 50.24 -57.52 16.42
CA SER A 777 48.92 -57.80 16.99
C SER A 777 47.82 -57.08 16.19
N LEU A 778 46.58 -57.57 16.27
CA LEU A 778 45.41 -56.87 15.70
C LEU A 778 45.34 -55.41 16.18
N VAL A 779 45.70 -55.17 17.45
CA VAL A 779 45.72 -53.83 18.05
C VAL A 779 46.79 -52.96 17.41
N ASP A 780 47.99 -53.47 17.17
CA ASP A 780 49.06 -52.72 16.51
C ASP A 780 48.67 -52.32 15.08
N ILE A 781 48.05 -53.25 14.34
CA ILE A 781 47.56 -53.01 12.98
C ILE A 781 46.47 -51.93 12.99
N PHE A 782 45.50 -52.05 13.90
CA PHE A 782 44.44 -51.05 14.07
C PHE A 782 45.01 -49.68 14.45
N MET A 783 45.99 -49.64 15.36
CA MET A 783 46.66 -48.40 15.77
C MET A 783 47.48 -47.78 14.64
N ILE A 784 48.06 -48.56 13.72
CA ILE A 784 48.72 -48.04 12.52
C ILE A 784 47.70 -47.35 11.60
N PHE A 785 46.55 -47.99 11.34
CA PHE A 785 45.48 -47.40 10.54
C PHE A 785 44.91 -46.12 11.18
N LEU A 786 44.70 -46.15 12.50
CA LEU A 786 44.22 -45.01 13.29
C LEU A 786 45.21 -43.84 13.28
N LYS A 787 46.49 -44.10 13.55
CA LYS A 787 47.56 -43.07 13.50
C LYS A 787 47.66 -42.45 12.11
N SER A 788 47.62 -43.27 11.07
CA SER A 788 47.62 -42.80 9.68
C SER A 788 46.41 -41.90 9.37
N LYS A 789 45.21 -42.24 9.86
CA LYS A 789 44.02 -41.41 9.72
C LYS A 789 44.22 -40.03 10.34
N TYR A 790 44.81 -39.97 11.53
CA TYR A 790 45.07 -38.70 12.24
C TYR A 790 46.37 -38.01 11.83
N GLU A 791 46.96 -38.37 10.68
CA GLU A 791 48.21 -37.79 10.17
C GLU A 791 49.40 -37.93 11.16
N GLN A 792 49.35 -38.92 12.05
CA GLN A 792 50.42 -39.26 12.98
C GLN A 792 51.36 -40.30 12.36
N SER A 793 52.66 -40.11 12.56
CA SER A 793 53.67 -41.05 12.07
C SER A 793 53.49 -42.44 12.71
N ALA A 794 53.31 -43.46 11.88
CA ALA A 794 53.37 -44.86 12.31
C ALA A 794 54.75 -45.42 11.98
N ASN A 795 55.48 -45.88 13.00
CA ASN A 795 56.76 -46.56 12.81
C ASN A 795 56.53 -47.97 12.28
N VAL A 796 56.37 -48.10 10.97
CA VAL A 796 56.31 -49.38 10.26
C VAL A 796 57.62 -49.57 9.53
N LYS A 797 58.33 -50.67 9.79
CA LYS A 797 59.49 -51.08 8.98
C LYS A 797 58.96 -51.61 7.65
N THR A 798 58.73 -50.70 6.69
CA THR A 798 58.02 -50.97 5.44
C THR A 798 58.87 -51.70 4.42
N GLY A 799 58.41 -52.89 4.03
CA GLY A 799 58.82 -53.61 2.81
C GLY A 799 57.75 -53.50 1.72
N ASP A 800 56.63 -54.23 1.78
CA ASP A 800 55.84 -54.50 0.56
C ASP A 800 54.30 -54.55 0.73
N SER A 801 53.70 -53.73 1.59
CA SER A 801 52.24 -53.76 1.76
C SER A 801 51.55 -52.65 0.93
N VAL A 802 51.13 -53.01 -0.28
CA VAL A 802 50.22 -52.21 -1.14
C VAL A 802 48.95 -51.78 -0.39
N ILE A 803 48.56 -52.53 0.64
CA ILE A 803 47.41 -52.25 1.50
C ILE A 803 47.63 -50.97 2.33
N PHE A 804 48.82 -50.76 2.91
CA PHE A 804 49.10 -49.54 3.68
C PHE A 804 49.17 -48.30 2.79
N VAL A 805 49.76 -48.41 1.60
CA VAL A 805 49.79 -47.30 0.62
C VAL A 805 48.37 -46.95 0.14
N SER A 806 47.57 -47.97 -0.20
CA SER A 806 46.16 -47.79 -0.57
C SER A 806 45.35 -47.13 0.56
N TRP A 807 45.58 -47.54 1.81
CA TRP A 807 44.96 -46.90 2.97
C TRP A 807 45.39 -45.45 3.15
N TRP A 808 46.68 -45.13 2.99
CA TRP A 808 47.16 -43.76 3.12
C TRP A 808 46.52 -42.81 2.11
N ILE A 809 46.41 -43.25 0.84
CA ILE A 809 45.71 -42.49 -0.20
C ILE A 809 44.24 -42.30 0.16
N PHE A 810 43.57 -43.37 0.61
CA PHE A 810 42.18 -43.30 1.05
C PHE A 810 41.98 -42.34 2.23
N ALA A 811 42.78 -42.47 3.28
CA ALA A 811 42.73 -41.62 4.47
C ALA A 811 42.98 -40.14 4.12
N LEU A 812 43.93 -39.86 3.22
CA LEU A 812 44.19 -38.51 2.73
C LEU A 812 42.97 -37.93 2.01
N ILE A 813 42.36 -38.68 1.08
CA ILE A 813 41.15 -38.25 0.35
C ILE A 813 40.01 -37.95 1.32
N VAL A 814 39.77 -38.85 2.28
CA VAL A 814 38.70 -38.70 3.28
C VAL A 814 38.94 -37.48 4.16
N ASN A 815 40.17 -37.27 4.65
CA ASN A 815 40.51 -36.10 5.48
C ASN A 815 40.35 -34.78 4.71
N VAL A 816 40.74 -34.73 3.43
CA VAL A 816 40.57 -33.54 2.60
C VAL A 816 39.09 -33.24 2.37
N ILE A 817 38.27 -34.25 2.09
CA ILE A 817 36.82 -34.09 1.95
C ILE A 817 36.20 -33.61 3.27
N TYR A 818 36.58 -34.22 4.39
CA TYR A 818 36.11 -33.84 5.73
C TYR A 818 36.47 -32.39 6.06
N ARG A 819 37.74 -31.98 5.90
CA ARG A 819 38.18 -30.60 6.14
C ARG A 819 37.44 -29.61 5.24
N SER A 820 37.24 -29.95 3.97
CA SER A 820 36.51 -29.08 3.02
C SER A 820 35.04 -28.92 3.40
N MET A 821 34.40 -30.00 3.86
CA MET A 821 33.02 -29.98 4.34
C MET A 821 32.89 -29.16 5.64
N LEU A 822 33.83 -29.32 6.58
CA LEU A 822 33.89 -28.53 7.81
C LEU A 822 34.05 -27.03 7.51
N VAL A 823 34.97 -26.67 6.61
CA VAL A 823 35.17 -25.27 6.20
C VAL A 823 33.92 -24.71 5.53
N SER A 824 33.27 -25.47 4.65
CA SER A 824 31.99 -25.07 4.04
C SER A 824 30.92 -24.75 5.10
N LEU A 825 30.79 -25.61 6.12
CA LEU A 825 29.87 -25.42 7.23
C LEU A 825 30.22 -24.20 8.11
N MET A 826 31.51 -23.88 8.25
CA MET A 826 31.96 -22.70 9.01
C MET A 826 31.78 -21.38 8.23
N VAL A 827 31.87 -21.42 6.90
CA VAL A 827 31.76 -20.24 6.03
C VAL A 827 30.31 -19.83 5.76
N GLN A 828 29.43 -20.81 5.54
CA GLN A 828 28.00 -20.56 5.37
C GLN A 828 27.25 -20.93 6.65
N LYS A 829 26.91 -19.94 7.48
CA LYS A 829 25.67 -20.08 8.25
C LYS A 829 24.56 -20.14 7.19
N PRO A 830 23.78 -21.23 7.07
CA PRO A 830 22.61 -21.20 6.23
C PRO A 830 21.73 -20.07 6.77
N VAL A 831 21.68 -18.96 6.04
CA VAL A 831 20.55 -18.05 6.15
C VAL A 831 19.44 -18.85 5.51
N GLU A 832 18.74 -19.64 6.32
CA GLU A 832 17.54 -20.29 5.85
C GLU A 832 16.60 -19.14 5.48
N HIS A 833 16.51 -18.84 4.19
CA HIS A 833 15.37 -18.16 3.63
C HIS A 833 14.22 -19.14 3.74
N VAL A 834 13.73 -19.35 4.97
CA VAL A 834 12.58 -20.20 5.20
C VAL A 834 11.42 -19.46 4.58
N THR A 835 10.89 -20.00 3.51
CA THR A 835 9.65 -19.50 2.91
C THR A 835 8.47 -19.91 3.80
N LEU A 836 7.32 -19.25 3.65
CA LEU A 836 6.09 -19.70 4.30
C LEU A 836 5.80 -21.19 3.98
N GLN A 837 6.07 -21.59 2.74
CA GLN A 837 5.91 -22.98 2.30
C GLN A 837 6.82 -23.93 3.10
N ASP A 838 8.08 -23.57 3.31
CA ASP A 838 9.02 -24.41 4.06
C ASP A 838 8.57 -24.62 5.50
N LEU A 839 7.97 -23.60 6.15
CA LEU A 839 7.41 -23.78 7.49
C LEU A 839 6.18 -24.66 7.48
N VAL A 840 5.26 -24.47 6.53
CA VAL A 840 4.07 -25.32 6.41
C VAL A 840 4.48 -26.77 6.16
N ASP A 841 5.48 -27.00 5.29
CA ASP A 841 6.04 -28.33 5.00
C ASP A 841 6.78 -28.93 6.20
N GLN A 842 7.36 -28.09 7.08
CA GLN A 842 7.94 -28.51 8.37
C GLN A 842 6.88 -28.80 9.47
N GLY A 843 5.60 -28.70 9.12
CA GLY A 843 4.46 -28.96 10.00
C GLY A 843 4.11 -27.79 10.92
N TYR A 844 4.41 -26.55 10.53
CA TYR A 844 3.86 -25.38 11.22
C TYR A 844 2.40 -25.17 10.82
N GLU A 845 1.54 -25.05 11.82
CA GLU A 845 0.13 -24.71 11.65
C GLU A 845 -0.04 -23.19 11.62
N ILE A 846 -0.88 -22.68 10.72
CA ILE A 846 -1.25 -21.27 10.72
C ILE A 846 -2.36 -21.08 11.75
N VAL A 847 -2.06 -20.36 12.81
CA VAL A 847 -3.02 -20.08 13.88
C VAL A 847 -3.63 -18.72 13.64
N LEU A 848 -4.90 -18.72 13.27
CA LEU A 848 -5.67 -17.50 13.07
C LEU A 848 -6.51 -17.23 14.32
N GLN A 849 -6.52 -15.97 14.75
CA GLN A 849 -7.51 -15.53 15.71
C GLN A 849 -8.89 -15.50 15.01
N LYS A 850 -9.89 -16.14 15.60
CA LYS A 850 -11.26 -16.18 15.04
C LYS A 850 -11.87 -14.77 14.99
N ASN A 851 -12.72 -14.52 13.99
CA ASN A 851 -13.42 -13.24 13.77
C ASN A 851 -12.48 -12.04 13.63
N THR A 852 -11.34 -12.26 13.00
CA THR A 852 -10.41 -11.18 12.71
C THR A 852 -10.39 -10.86 11.23
N THR A 853 -9.96 -9.65 10.97
CA THR A 853 -9.64 -9.14 9.65
C THR A 853 -8.62 -10.03 8.93
N TYR A 854 -7.73 -10.70 9.69
CA TYR A 854 -6.76 -11.67 9.19
C TYR A 854 -7.44 -12.77 8.38
N MET A 855 -8.54 -13.31 8.90
CA MET A 855 -9.25 -14.40 8.24
C MET A 855 -9.81 -13.98 6.87
N GLN A 856 -10.23 -12.73 6.69
CA GLN A 856 -10.70 -12.26 5.38
C GLN A 856 -9.56 -12.10 4.37
N ILE A 857 -8.45 -11.47 4.81
CA ILE A 857 -7.29 -11.22 3.95
C ILE A 857 -6.66 -12.54 3.48
N PHE A 858 -6.57 -13.54 4.37
CA PHE A 858 -5.98 -14.85 4.06
C PHE A 858 -6.92 -15.80 3.30
N LEU A 859 -8.24 -15.60 3.36
CA LEU A 859 -9.20 -16.48 2.68
C LEU A 859 -9.52 -16.03 1.24
N GLU A 860 -9.25 -14.79 0.83
CA GLU A 860 -9.68 -14.29 -0.50
C GLU A 860 -8.76 -14.67 -1.70
N PRO A 861 -7.42 -14.90 -1.56
CA PRO A 861 -6.60 -15.33 -2.71
C PRO A 861 -5.78 -16.63 -2.56
N GLU A 862 -5.46 -17.10 -1.34
CA GLU A 862 -4.48 -18.21 -1.10
C GLU A 862 -5.12 -19.54 -0.61
N GLU A 863 -6.37 -19.79 -1.01
CA GLU A 863 -7.26 -20.86 -0.51
C GLU A 863 -6.70 -22.30 -0.45
N ARG A 864 -5.60 -22.63 -1.14
CA ARG A 864 -5.10 -24.01 -1.21
C ARG A 864 -4.06 -24.38 -0.16
N LEU A 865 -3.24 -23.43 0.28
CA LEU A 865 -2.18 -23.71 1.25
C LEU A 865 -2.69 -23.58 2.69
N ILE A 866 -3.54 -22.60 2.94
CA ILE A 866 -3.96 -22.21 4.29
C ILE A 866 -5.03 -23.17 4.83
N ASN A 867 -5.99 -23.59 4.00
CA ASN A 867 -7.11 -24.46 4.43
C ASN A 867 -6.69 -25.84 4.98
N ARG A 868 -5.45 -26.29 4.75
CA ARG A 868 -4.98 -27.60 5.26
C ARG A 868 -4.40 -27.55 6.67
N SER A 869 -4.05 -26.36 7.20
CA SER A 869 -3.30 -26.24 8.46
C SER A 869 -3.76 -25.04 9.31
N THR A 870 -5.03 -24.64 9.21
CA THR A 870 -5.54 -23.51 10.01
C THR A 870 -6.16 -23.97 11.32
N THR A 871 -5.61 -23.51 12.46
CA THR A 871 -6.24 -23.66 13.78
C THR A 871 -6.82 -22.32 14.21
N LEU A 872 -8.10 -22.31 14.59
CA LEU A 872 -8.82 -21.10 15.02
C LEU A 872 -8.82 -21.00 16.55
N LEU A 873 -8.13 -20.00 17.11
CA LEU A 873 -8.17 -19.69 18.54
C LEU A 873 -9.09 -18.50 18.81
N PHE A 874 -9.75 -18.50 19.98
CA PHE A 874 -10.71 -17.47 20.35
C PHE A 874 -10.04 -16.33 21.12
N ASP A 875 -9.13 -16.61 22.05
CA ASP A 875 -8.53 -15.59 22.90
C ASP A 875 -7.11 -15.19 22.42
N LYS A 876 -6.82 -13.89 22.40
CA LYS A 876 -5.46 -13.36 22.17
C LYS A 876 -4.47 -13.92 23.19
N CYS A 877 -4.92 -14.17 24.41
CA CYS A 877 -4.07 -14.73 25.46
C CYS A 877 -3.80 -16.23 25.31
N GLU A 878 -4.59 -16.97 24.53
CA GLU A 878 -4.33 -18.39 24.23
C GLU A 878 -3.29 -18.56 23.11
N ILE A 879 -3.19 -17.59 22.22
CA ILE A 879 -2.29 -17.65 21.06
C ILE A 879 -0.83 -17.78 21.50
N LEU A 880 -0.39 -17.01 22.49
CA LEU A 880 1.02 -17.01 22.89
C LEU A 880 1.45 -18.35 23.52
N PRO A 881 0.74 -18.92 24.53
CA PRO A 881 1.01 -20.27 25.02
C PRO A 881 0.90 -21.33 23.92
N TYR A 882 -0.03 -21.19 22.97
CA TYR A 882 -0.17 -22.13 21.86
C TYR A 882 1.07 -22.12 20.95
N VAL A 883 1.57 -20.95 20.58
CA VAL A 883 2.78 -20.80 19.75
C VAL A 883 4.05 -21.26 20.48
N GLN A 884 4.05 -21.18 21.81
CA GLN A 884 5.14 -21.73 22.63
C GLN A 884 5.11 -23.24 22.71
N THR A 885 3.94 -23.88 22.65
CA THR A 885 3.82 -25.32 22.83
C THR A 885 3.74 -26.08 21.51
N ASN A 886 3.34 -25.41 20.44
CA ASN A 886 3.12 -25.99 19.12
C ASN A 886 3.93 -25.26 18.05
N LYS A 887 4.24 -25.97 16.96
CA LYS A 887 4.77 -25.35 15.74
C LYS A 887 3.65 -24.52 15.10
N ALA A 888 3.57 -23.25 15.46
CA ALA A 888 2.51 -22.37 15.00
C ALA A 888 3.06 -21.09 14.37
N LEU A 889 2.34 -20.62 13.36
CA LEU A 889 2.52 -19.36 12.66
C LEU A 889 1.33 -18.47 12.93
N VAL A 890 1.56 -17.30 13.52
CA VAL A 890 0.52 -16.33 13.80
C VAL A 890 0.71 -15.15 12.87
N PRO A 891 -0.18 -14.93 11.89
CA PRO A 891 -0.21 -13.67 11.20
C PRO A 891 -0.77 -12.60 12.12
N ALA A 892 -0.02 -11.53 12.30
CA ALA A 892 -0.49 -10.38 13.05
C ALA A 892 0.02 -9.07 12.43
N GLU A 893 -0.67 -7.98 12.74
CA GLU A 893 -0.14 -6.63 12.50
C GLU A 893 1.13 -6.42 13.36
N PHE A 894 2.08 -5.61 12.91
CA PHE A 894 3.29 -5.38 13.71
C PHE A 894 2.96 -4.76 15.07
N ALA A 895 1.96 -3.88 15.15
CA ALA A 895 1.42 -3.33 16.38
C ALA A 895 0.96 -4.41 17.38
N MET A 896 0.37 -5.52 16.91
CA MET A 896 -0.07 -6.63 17.78
C MET A 896 1.07 -7.32 18.54
N THR A 897 2.30 -7.30 18.02
CA THR A 897 3.45 -7.86 18.76
C THR A 897 3.73 -7.13 20.05
N PHE A 898 3.39 -5.84 20.12
CA PHE A 898 3.50 -5.04 21.33
C PHE A 898 2.37 -5.37 22.31
N ILE A 899 1.17 -5.64 21.81
CA ILE A 899 -0.01 -5.99 22.60
C ILE A 899 0.17 -7.32 23.32
N HIS A 900 0.65 -8.37 22.64
CA HIS A 900 0.91 -9.68 23.28
C HIS A 900 2.00 -9.63 24.36
N LYS A 901 2.88 -8.64 24.31
CA LYS A 901 4.00 -8.50 25.24
C LYS A 901 3.68 -7.61 26.45
N ILE A 902 2.76 -6.66 26.26
CA ILE A 902 2.38 -5.66 27.28
C ILE A 902 1.10 -6.08 28.00
N ASN A 903 0.14 -6.67 27.29
CA ASN A 903 -1.10 -7.12 27.93
C ASN A 903 -0.84 -8.41 28.71
N HIS A 904 -1.28 -8.38 29.96
CA HIS A 904 -1.16 -9.37 31.04
C HIS A 904 -1.71 -10.78 30.72
N CYS A 905 -1.36 -11.37 29.59
CA CYS A 905 -1.74 -12.75 29.29
C CYS A 905 -0.91 -13.77 30.10
N SER A 906 0.20 -13.37 30.71
CA SER A 906 0.91 -14.17 31.70
C SER A 906 1.04 -13.43 33.03
N THR A 907 0.63 -14.09 34.10
CA THR A 907 1.02 -13.73 35.48
C THR A 907 2.52 -13.95 35.71
N ASP A 908 3.17 -14.78 34.87
CA ASP A 908 4.60 -15.04 34.91
C ASP A 908 5.37 -14.12 33.96
N ARG A 909 6.35 -13.39 34.52
CA ARG A 909 7.11 -12.31 33.89
C ARG A 909 8.23 -12.78 32.95
N ASP A 910 8.36 -14.07 32.69
CA ASP A 910 9.46 -14.58 31.89
C ASP A 910 9.19 -14.31 30.40
N THR A 911 9.84 -13.27 29.90
CA THR A 911 9.70 -12.77 28.54
C THR A 911 10.16 -13.81 27.53
N VAL A 912 9.21 -14.50 26.90
CA VAL A 912 9.53 -15.36 25.76
C VAL A 912 9.96 -14.49 24.57
N ASP A 913 11.10 -14.84 23.99
CA ASP A 913 11.75 -14.13 22.91
C ASP A 913 11.02 -14.45 21.58
N ILE A 914 9.91 -13.76 21.33
CA ILE A 914 9.17 -13.87 20.06
C ILE A 914 10.04 -13.30 18.95
N LYS A 915 10.45 -14.15 18.00
CA LYS A 915 11.24 -13.73 16.84
C LYS A 915 10.34 -13.47 15.64
N LYS A 916 10.64 -12.38 14.93
CA LYS A 916 9.97 -12.05 13.67
C LYS A 916 10.44 -13.00 12.57
N PHE A 917 9.51 -13.67 11.89
CA PHE A 917 9.82 -14.65 10.84
C PHE A 917 10.33 -14.00 9.56
N THR A 918 9.63 -12.97 9.07
CA THR A 918 9.89 -12.41 7.75
C THR A 918 10.34 -10.95 7.83
N LYS A 919 11.36 -10.58 7.05
CA LYS A 919 11.58 -9.18 6.67
C LYS A 919 10.47 -8.70 5.73
N GLU A 920 9.85 -9.62 5.00
CA GLU A 920 8.84 -9.35 4.00
C GLU A 920 7.48 -9.12 4.66
N VAL A 921 6.94 -7.93 4.37
CA VAL A 921 5.58 -7.53 4.68
C VAL A 921 4.69 -8.17 3.61
N PHE A 922 3.86 -9.14 3.99
CA PHE A 922 3.03 -9.86 3.01
C PHE A 922 1.79 -9.07 2.59
N SER A 923 1.30 -8.21 3.48
CA SER A 923 0.16 -7.33 3.24
C SER A 923 0.28 -6.08 4.08
N VAL A 924 -0.45 -5.05 3.69
CA VAL A 924 -0.51 -3.78 4.40
C VAL A 924 -1.97 -3.38 4.51
N THR A 925 -2.47 -3.15 5.72
CA THR A 925 -3.84 -2.66 5.93
C THR A 925 -3.86 -1.16 6.15
N PRO A 926 -4.75 -0.42 5.47
CA PRO A 926 -5.03 0.95 5.84
C PRO A 926 -5.76 0.98 7.19
N HIS A 927 -5.21 1.69 8.17
CA HIS A 927 -5.91 2.03 9.42
C HIS A 927 -6.58 3.39 9.27
N ALA A 928 -7.87 3.46 9.62
CA ALA A 928 -8.64 4.69 9.59
C ALA A 928 -9.76 4.64 10.63
N TRP A 929 -10.25 5.81 11.06
CA TRP A 929 -11.37 5.87 11.99
C TRP A 929 -12.68 5.52 11.28
N PRO A 930 -13.40 4.48 11.73
CA PRO A 930 -14.75 4.20 11.25
C PRO A 930 -15.75 5.16 11.90
N PHE A 931 -16.56 5.79 11.06
CA PHE A 931 -17.70 6.60 11.41
C PHE A 931 -18.98 5.90 10.95
N ARG A 932 -20.11 6.28 11.55
CA ARG A 932 -21.44 5.85 11.08
C ARG A 932 -21.61 6.20 9.58
N PRO A 933 -22.29 5.38 8.77
CA PRO A 933 -22.47 5.61 7.33
C PRO A 933 -23.02 7.00 6.96
N GLU A 934 -23.85 7.57 7.83
CA GLU A 934 -24.54 8.85 7.61
C GLU A 934 -23.78 10.04 8.19
N THR A 935 -22.51 9.88 8.60
CA THR A 935 -21.78 10.95 9.28
C THR A 935 -21.47 12.10 8.32
N PRO A 936 -22.04 13.32 8.53
CA PRO A 936 -21.93 14.41 7.55
C PRO A 936 -20.64 15.22 7.68
N PHE A 937 -19.90 15.06 8.78
CA PHE A 937 -18.73 15.88 9.12
C PHE A 937 -17.39 15.15 8.94
N ILE A 938 -17.41 13.94 8.38
CA ILE A 938 -16.20 13.16 8.14
C ILE A 938 -15.20 13.91 7.25
N ASP A 939 -15.70 14.68 6.27
CA ASP A 939 -14.89 15.50 5.38
C ASP A 939 -14.15 16.62 6.16
N GLU A 940 -14.80 17.21 7.17
CA GLU A 940 -14.18 18.23 8.02
C GLU A 940 -13.08 17.59 8.88
N PHE A 941 -13.32 16.42 9.47
CA PHE A 941 -12.28 15.65 10.16
C PHE A 941 -11.09 15.33 9.23
N ASN A 942 -11.37 14.85 8.02
CA ASN A 942 -10.36 14.50 7.02
C ASN A 942 -9.46 15.69 6.66
N ILE A 943 -10.01 16.90 6.53
CA ILE A 943 -9.22 18.11 6.26
C ILE A 943 -8.14 18.34 7.34
N TYR A 944 -8.47 18.15 8.62
CA TYR A 944 -7.50 18.36 9.70
C TYR A 944 -6.59 17.16 9.94
N ILE A 945 -7.12 15.94 9.78
CA ILE A 945 -6.33 14.71 9.79
C ILE A 945 -5.22 14.82 8.74
N GLN A 946 -5.54 15.18 7.50
CA GLN A 946 -4.55 15.36 6.43
C GLN A 946 -3.51 16.42 6.74
N LYS A 947 -3.89 17.54 7.36
CA LYS A 947 -2.92 18.56 7.81
C LYS A 947 -1.93 18.00 8.82
N LEU A 948 -2.40 17.18 9.77
CA LEU A 948 -1.56 16.57 10.80
C LEU A 948 -0.69 15.44 10.24
N LEU A 949 -1.22 14.65 9.30
CA LEU A 949 -0.47 13.62 8.57
C LEU A 949 0.65 14.23 7.71
N ASN A 950 0.35 15.29 6.96
CA ASN A 950 1.35 16.02 6.16
C ASN A 950 2.45 16.65 7.02
N GLY A 951 2.15 16.99 8.28
CA GLY A 951 3.14 17.43 9.26
C GLY A 951 3.90 16.31 9.96
N ALA A 952 3.67 15.03 9.60
CA ALA A 952 4.21 13.84 10.25
C ALA A 952 3.95 13.78 11.78
N VAL A 953 2.92 14.49 12.27
CA VAL A 953 2.63 14.63 13.71
C VAL A 953 2.21 13.29 14.30
N LEU A 954 1.41 12.51 13.57
CA LEU A 954 0.97 11.19 14.02
C LEU A 954 2.16 10.23 14.24
N LYS A 955 3.13 10.25 13.32
CA LYS A 955 4.33 9.40 13.43
C LYS A 955 5.21 9.80 14.61
N MET A 956 5.34 11.10 14.86
CA MET A 956 6.05 11.61 16.03
C MET A 956 5.38 11.14 17.34
N TRP A 957 4.05 11.19 17.42
CA TRP A 957 3.31 10.71 18.58
C TRP A 957 3.42 9.21 18.81
N GLU A 958 3.39 8.40 17.75
CA GLU A 958 3.66 6.95 17.85
C GLU A 958 5.02 6.68 18.48
N ASN A 959 6.08 7.30 17.95
CA ASN A 959 7.43 7.12 18.46
C ASN A 959 7.54 7.56 19.92
N ARG A 960 6.89 8.68 20.29
CA ARG A 960 6.86 9.18 21.67
C ARG A 960 6.22 8.17 22.62
N VAL A 961 5.04 7.64 22.27
CA VAL A 961 4.31 6.65 23.09
C VAL A 961 5.16 5.38 23.29
N LEU A 962 5.84 4.94 22.23
CA LEU A 962 6.75 3.79 22.29
C LEU A 962 7.98 4.06 23.17
N ILE A 963 8.56 5.28 23.15
CA ILE A 963 9.71 5.66 24.00
C ILE A 963 9.31 5.78 25.47
N GLU A 964 8.22 6.49 25.78
CA GLU A 964 7.78 6.77 27.16
C GLU A 964 7.48 5.49 27.96
N LYS A 965 7.13 4.39 27.28
CA LYS A 965 6.86 3.09 27.93
C LYS A 965 8.08 2.16 28.01
N ASN A 966 9.29 2.62 27.69
CA ASN A 966 10.50 1.80 27.62
C ASN A 966 10.36 0.57 26.69
N ILE A 967 9.45 0.63 25.72
CA ILE A 967 9.22 -0.47 24.77
C ILE A 967 10.41 -0.59 23.80
N TYR A 968 11.17 0.50 23.61
CA TYR A 968 12.37 0.58 22.78
C TYR A 968 13.59 -0.17 23.30
N THR A 969 13.65 -0.70 24.53
CA THR A 969 14.80 -1.57 24.90
C THR A 969 14.83 -2.88 24.10
N PHE A 970 13.78 -3.16 23.32
CA PHE A 970 13.71 -4.25 22.37
C PHE A 970 14.02 -3.83 20.92
N THR A 971 14.58 -2.63 20.71
CA THR A 971 15.19 -2.25 19.43
C THR A 971 16.02 -3.41 18.96
N GLU A 972 15.63 -3.89 17.78
CA GLU A 972 16.46 -4.62 16.85
C GLU A 972 17.88 -4.76 17.42
N LYS A 973 18.24 -5.96 17.89
CA LYS A 973 19.56 -6.45 17.48
C LYS A 973 19.51 -6.45 15.96
N THR A 974 19.65 -5.26 15.37
CA THR A 974 19.74 -5.02 13.93
C THR A 974 20.74 -6.06 13.53
N VAL A 975 20.31 -7.01 12.69
CA VAL A 975 21.13 -8.13 12.20
C VAL A 975 22.55 -7.60 12.11
N PRO A 976 23.45 -7.96 13.06
CA PRO A 976 24.65 -7.19 13.31
C PRO A 976 25.36 -7.07 11.97
N LYS A 977 25.62 -5.84 11.53
CA LYS A 977 26.33 -5.52 10.29
C LYS A 977 27.57 -6.41 10.23
N GLN A 978 27.49 -7.54 9.52
CA GLN A 978 28.48 -8.61 9.46
C GLN A 978 29.56 -8.48 10.55
N GLU A 979 29.17 -8.59 11.83
CA GLU A 979 30.20 -8.72 12.85
C GLU A 979 30.90 -10.03 12.51
N LYS A 980 32.24 -9.98 12.39
CA LYS A 980 33.07 -11.15 12.12
C LYS A 980 32.55 -12.28 12.99
N ASN A 981 31.94 -13.29 12.35
CA ASN A 981 31.29 -14.39 13.06
C ASN A 981 32.36 -15.11 13.89
N VAL A 982 32.50 -14.72 15.15
CA VAL A 982 33.26 -15.49 16.13
C VAL A 982 32.47 -16.77 16.35
N ILE A 983 33.11 -17.92 16.19
CA ILE A 983 32.48 -19.21 16.45
C ILE A 983 32.17 -19.24 17.95
N ASP A 984 30.89 -19.39 18.28
CA ASP A 984 30.44 -19.37 19.67
C ASP A 984 30.92 -20.62 20.40
N PHE A 985 31.29 -20.48 21.68
CA PHE A 985 31.82 -21.59 22.48
C PHE A 985 30.83 -22.77 22.55
N GLU A 986 29.52 -22.46 22.53
CA GLU A 986 28.44 -23.46 22.49
C GLU A 986 28.57 -24.45 21.33
N SER A 987 29.18 -24.04 20.21
CA SER A 987 29.33 -24.89 19.02
C SER A 987 30.38 -26.00 19.18
N PHE A 988 31.25 -25.91 20.20
CA PHE A 988 32.26 -26.94 20.51
C PHE A 988 31.94 -27.75 21.77
N LEU A 989 30.83 -27.45 22.46
CA LEU A 989 30.53 -28.03 23.75
C LEU A 989 30.42 -29.57 23.70
N LEU A 990 29.82 -30.12 22.63
CA LEU A 990 29.67 -31.57 22.49
C LEU A 990 31.01 -32.27 22.32
N HIS A 991 31.95 -31.71 21.54
CA HIS A 991 33.31 -32.24 21.43
C HIS A 991 33.99 -32.30 22.80
N PHE A 992 33.91 -31.24 23.61
CA PHE A 992 34.47 -31.23 24.96
C PHE A 992 33.84 -32.29 25.87
N LEU A 993 32.52 -32.48 25.78
CA LEU A 993 31.82 -33.52 26.53
C LEU A 993 32.25 -34.93 26.11
N VAL A 994 32.40 -35.20 24.80
CA VAL A 994 32.90 -36.49 24.29
C VAL A 994 34.32 -36.76 24.76
N TYR A 995 35.22 -35.75 24.68
CA TYR A 995 36.58 -35.88 25.20
C TYR A 995 36.59 -36.17 26.70
N LEU A 996 35.76 -35.48 27.48
CA LEU A 996 35.64 -35.72 28.92
C LEU A 996 35.20 -37.16 29.21
N VAL A 997 34.20 -37.68 28.48
CA VAL A 997 33.72 -39.07 28.63
C VAL A 997 34.81 -40.07 28.27
N LEU A 998 35.55 -39.86 27.19
CA LEU A 998 36.64 -40.75 26.77
C LEU A 998 37.81 -40.77 27.78
N ILE A 999 38.16 -39.61 28.35
CA ILE A 999 39.15 -39.52 29.41
C ILE A 999 38.69 -40.29 30.65
N MET A 1000 37.43 -40.11 31.06
CA MET A 1000 36.85 -40.84 32.19
C MET A 1000 36.86 -42.35 31.95
N MET A 1001 36.46 -42.80 30.75
CA MET A 1001 36.51 -44.21 30.36
C MET A 1001 37.93 -44.78 30.40
N SER A 1002 38.91 -44.02 29.93
CA SER A 1002 40.33 -44.43 29.94
C SER A 1002 40.86 -44.58 31.37
N ILE A 1003 40.51 -43.64 32.25
CA ILE A 1003 40.82 -43.71 33.68
C ILE A 1003 40.15 -44.93 34.32
N PHE A 1004 38.87 -45.19 34.00
CA PHE A 1004 38.17 -46.37 34.51
C PHE A 1004 38.82 -47.68 34.06
N CYS A 1005 39.16 -47.82 32.77
CA CYS A 1005 39.86 -49.00 32.25
C CYS A 1005 41.21 -49.20 32.95
N PHE A 1006 41.99 -48.13 33.12
CA PHE A 1006 43.27 -48.18 33.84
C PHE A 1006 43.09 -48.62 35.30
N LEU A 1007 42.12 -48.05 36.02
CA LEU A 1007 41.81 -48.43 37.39
C LEU A 1007 41.35 -49.90 37.49
N PHE A 1008 40.58 -50.37 36.51
CA PHE A 1008 40.10 -51.74 36.45
C PHE A 1008 41.25 -52.73 36.17
N GLU A 1009 42.16 -52.41 35.25
CA GLU A 1009 43.37 -53.21 35.02
C GLU A 1009 44.30 -53.20 36.22
N LEU A 1010 44.47 -52.04 36.88
CA LEU A 1010 45.27 -51.91 38.10
C LEU A 1010 44.68 -52.76 39.23
N LEU A 1011 43.35 -52.73 39.41
CA LEU A 1011 42.64 -53.54 40.38
C LEU A 1011 42.75 -55.03 40.05
N TYR A 1012 42.58 -55.41 38.78
CA TYR A 1012 42.75 -56.78 38.31
C TYR A 1012 44.17 -57.28 38.55
N TRP A 1013 45.18 -56.47 38.24
CA TRP A 1013 46.59 -56.78 38.47
C TRP A 1013 46.88 -56.93 39.97
N TRP A 1014 46.34 -56.04 40.80
CA TRP A 1014 46.47 -56.10 42.25
C TRP A 1014 45.82 -57.37 42.84
N LEU A 1015 44.61 -57.73 42.39
CA LEU A 1015 43.92 -58.96 42.79
C LEU A 1015 44.66 -60.22 42.33
N ARG A 1016 45.18 -60.22 41.10
CA ARG A 1016 46.00 -61.32 40.57
C ARG A 1016 47.32 -61.46 41.33
N GLY A 1017 47.95 -60.34 41.68
CA GLY A 1017 49.14 -60.28 42.54
C GLY A 1017 48.91 -60.89 43.92
N ARG A 1018 47.73 -60.66 44.51
CA ARG A 1018 47.30 -61.32 45.76
C ARG A 1018 47.16 -62.84 45.61
N ASN A 1019 46.59 -63.32 44.51
CA ASN A 1019 46.46 -64.76 44.27
C ASN A 1019 47.82 -65.44 44.00
N SER A 1020 48.77 -64.76 43.36
CA SER A 1020 50.14 -65.27 43.20
C SER A 1020 50.97 -65.22 44.49
N PHE A 1021 50.72 -64.26 45.38
CA PHE A 1021 51.29 -64.23 46.74
C PHE A 1021 50.68 -65.33 47.63
N GLY A 1022 49.38 -65.64 47.47
CA GLY A 1022 48.73 -66.77 48.14
C GLY A 1022 49.35 -68.12 47.78
N ALA A 1023 49.60 -68.36 46.49
CA ALA A 1023 50.19 -69.62 46.00
C ALA A 1023 51.68 -69.78 46.38
N THR A 1024 52.45 -68.69 46.49
CA THR A 1024 53.83 -68.76 47.00
C THR A 1024 53.89 -68.88 48.51
N SER A 1025 52.92 -68.36 49.27
CA SER A 1025 52.84 -68.56 50.72
C SER A 1025 52.44 -69.99 51.13
N GLN A 1026 51.64 -70.70 50.32
CA GLN A 1026 51.33 -72.12 50.57
C GLN A 1026 52.51 -73.05 50.26
N ASN A 1027 53.34 -72.75 49.25
CA ASN A 1027 54.57 -73.52 49.00
C ASN A 1027 55.69 -73.21 50.00
N PHE A 1028 55.68 -72.03 50.64
CA PHE A 1028 56.63 -71.70 51.72
C PHE A 1028 56.24 -72.34 53.07
N MET A 1029 54.95 -72.60 53.33
CA MET A 1029 54.52 -73.36 54.51
C MET A 1029 54.70 -74.89 54.36
N LEU A 1030 54.66 -75.44 53.14
CA LEU A 1030 54.90 -76.87 52.91
C LEU A 1030 56.39 -77.26 52.86
N THR A 1031 57.31 -76.30 52.74
CA THR A 1031 58.77 -76.56 52.78
C THR A 1031 59.40 -76.42 54.17
N ASN A 1032 58.68 -75.89 55.16
CA ASN A 1032 59.13 -75.82 56.57
C ASN A 1032 58.50 -76.87 57.51
N ALA A 1033 57.80 -77.88 56.96
CA ALA A 1033 57.29 -79.03 57.72
C ALA A 1033 58.17 -80.29 57.61
N ASN A 1034 59.35 -80.19 56.99
CA ASN A 1034 60.39 -81.21 56.95
C ASN A 1034 61.76 -80.60 57.32
N LEU A 1035 61.82 -79.95 58.49
CA LEU A 1035 63.04 -79.63 59.22
C LEU A 1035 62.78 -79.67 60.72
#